data_AF-A0A9N9R7Y7-F1
#
_entry.id   AF-A0A9N9R7Y7-F1
#
_cell.length_a   1.000
_cell.length_b   1.000
_cell.length_c   1.000
_cell.angle_alpha   90.00
_cell.angle_beta   90.00
_cell.angle_gamma   90.00
#
_symmetry.space_group_name_H-M   'P 1'
#
loop_
_entity.id
_entity.type
_entity.pdbx_description
1 polymer ?
#
loop_
_entity_poly.entity_id
_entity_poly.type
_entity_poly.pdbx_seq_one_letter_code
_entity_poly.pdbx_strand_id
1 'polypeptide(L)'
;MTSTLKPEDKLKSGHRLSHPDPGDEVYITGISGSFPDSDSVLHLQENLFNKVDMVSDNDKRWKLAHHPNIPHRTGKVNNIHKFDATFFRIHYKQAHTIDPMGRILLEKTYEAIIDAGTHKGKGERGEAEEIARRNPRDAKFRKGGKTIDSDDEEESCASEGETILDLDFGSEMTDEEGTEEIMLTGRRKIWRGDCSRAMLANQISRWLGVTGPSYVIDAACSSSLYAMEHAFRAIRDGHCDAAIVGGSNLCLQPSTSLQFLKLGALSADGRCKSFDESANGYTRSEAVVVCFLQKAKDARRVYAQILHAKTNCDGFKEQDITYPSSHIQTRLLREFYEECSISPSTLEYIEAHGTELTAIDEALCTIRSEPLLIGSIKSNIGHTESASGLCGIIKICIAYDKGLIPPNLNYWKPRDGIAALAEGRLKVVKEKTPWNKGMTCISNFGFGGANAHALLKNVAREKVNRGIPIDDLPRLVCASGRTESAVAKILDDLESRPVDAELIRLYHAIHEHDIIGHEVRGYTVLESTPTKSVTLSRDMQRFSGVKRPVWFIYPGMGWQWPGMATQLMRIPIFAAAIEGCHKALEPKGINLIKIVTDPDPGICDNILNSLIGITAVQIGLTDVLKAVGIAPDYVIGHNIGELGCAYADDCFTAEQTILSAYSQGLALTETSLIKRSMAIVGLDYSQMITICPPEIEVVCCKGPNSITISGPADFIKSFVAKLFAQGVFAKEVPCSNIPYNSHNIAKVETSHLFHHNAITIEVAPHGLLQEILRGSLKKNIINISLVQKNHKDNVQVLVNALGKLYVAGLNPHLANIYPHISYPVSRGTPMISHLIEWEHRDNWQVIKIHHIMFPQSQRYSLMTDKQTNWTSHRSSA
;
A
#
# COMPACT_ATOMS: atom_id res chain seq x y z
N MET A 1 -18.26 -38.65 -32.05
CA MET A 1 -17.44 -38.86 -33.27
C MET A 1 -16.58 -37.62 -33.48
N THR A 2 -15.27 -37.85 -33.52
CA THR A 2 -14.19 -36.94 -33.96
C THR A 2 -14.07 -35.56 -33.31
N SER A 3 -13.39 -35.55 -32.15
CA SER A 3 -12.62 -34.39 -31.69
C SER A 3 -11.49 -34.10 -32.68
N THR A 4 -11.58 -33.01 -33.41
CA THR A 4 -10.45 -32.47 -34.16
C THR A 4 -9.49 -31.80 -33.18
N LEU A 5 -8.60 -32.62 -32.60
CA LEU A 5 -7.33 -32.15 -32.05
C LEU A 5 -6.65 -31.29 -33.12
N LYS A 6 -6.44 -30.00 -32.83
CA LYS A 6 -5.58 -29.15 -33.65
C LYS A 6 -4.18 -29.80 -33.64
N PRO A 7 -3.47 -29.87 -34.78
CA PRO A 7 -2.14 -30.47 -34.80
C PRO A 7 -1.21 -29.57 -33.98
N GLU A 8 -0.79 -30.05 -32.81
CA GLU A 8 0.36 -29.49 -32.12
C GLU A 8 1.61 -29.89 -32.93
N ASP A 9 2.13 -28.94 -33.72
CA ASP A 9 3.45 -29.06 -34.33
C ASP A 9 4.48 -29.27 -33.21
N LYS A 10 4.93 -30.52 -33.05
CA LYS A 10 5.99 -30.89 -32.09
C LYS A 10 7.26 -30.10 -32.43
N LEU A 11 7.62 -29.15 -31.57
CA LEU A 11 8.98 -28.61 -31.52
C LEU A 11 9.96 -29.73 -31.13
N LYS A 12 11.23 -29.61 -31.54
CA LYS A 12 12.30 -30.53 -31.12
C LYS A 12 12.47 -30.61 -29.59
N SER A 13 12.00 -29.59 -28.85
CA SER A 13 12.04 -29.47 -27.39
C SER A 13 10.83 -30.08 -26.64
N GLY A 14 9.79 -30.54 -27.36
CA GLY A 14 8.71 -31.34 -26.78
C GLY A 14 7.46 -30.60 -26.30
N HIS A 15 7.52 -29.32 -25.91
CA HIS A 15 6.32 -28.54 -25.50
C HIS A 15 6.45 -27.04 -25.83
N ARG A 16 5.36 -26.43 -26.34
CA ARG A 16 5.16 -24.96 -26.30
C ARG A 16 4.51 -24.59 -24.99
N LEU A 17 4.85 -23.43 -24.45
CA LEU A 17 4.07 -22.87 -23.35
C LEU A 17 2.71 -22.40 -23.86
N SER A 18 1.64 -22.90 -23.25
CA SER A 18 0.30 -22.36 -23.48
C SER A 18 0.27 -20.92 -22.97
N HIS A 19 -0.45 -20.06 -23.68
CA HIS A 19 -0.77 -18.75 -23.14
C HIS A 19 -1.63 -18.95 -21.88
N PRO A 20 -1.32 -18.26 -20.77
CA PRO A 20 -2.17 -18.30 -19.59
C PRO A 20 -3.56 -17.75 -19.92
N ASP A 21 -4.58 -18.22 -19.19
CA ASP A 21 -5.92 -17.66 -19.28
C ASP A 21 -5.91 -16.18 -18.84
N PRO A 22 -6.79 -15.32 -19.40
CA PRO A 22 -6.85 -13.92 -19.03
C PRO A 22 -7.07 -13.73 -17.53
N GLY A 23 -6.18 -12.99 -16.86
CA GLY A 23 -6.19 -12.78 -15.42
C GLY A 23 -5.17 -13.64 -14.65
N ASP A 24 -4.67 -14.73 -15.24
CA ASP A 24 -3.65 -15.60 -14.64
C ASP A 24 -2.22 -15.27 -15.12
N GLU A 25 -2.05 -14.17 -15.87
CA GLU A 25 -0.71 -13.67 -16.19
C GLU A 25 0.06 -13.28 -14.92
N VAL A 26 1.37 -13.55 -14.88
CA VAL A 26 2.21 -13.25 -13.71
C VAL A 26 2.78 -11.83 -13.81
N TYR A 27 2.43 -10.97 -12.86
CA TYR A 27 2.87 -9.58 -12.80
C TYR A 27 3.81 -9.34 -11.62
N ILE A 28 4.82 -8.50 -11.83
CA ILE A 28 5.56 -7.84 -10.75
C ILE A 28 4.72 -6.64 -10.31
N THR A 29 4.14 -6.72 -9.11
CA THR A 29 3.17 -5.72 -8.63
C THR A 29 3.77 -4.76 -7.61
N GLY A 30 4.77 -5.19 -6.85
CA GLY A 30 5.45 -4.38 -5.85
C GLY A 30 6.95 -4.62 -5.80
N ILE A 31 7.72 -3.56 -5.55
CA ILE A 31 9.18 -3.63 -5.49
C ILE A 31 9.72 -2.85 -4.28
N SER A 32 10.71 -3.43 -3.60
CA SER A 32 11.53 -2.70 -2.65
C SER A 32 12.96 -3.25 -2.59
N GLY A 33 13.88 -2.45 -2.05
CA GLY A 33 15.24 -2.90 -1.81
C GLY A 33 16.13 -1.82 -1.20
N SER A 34 17.28 -2.27 -0.72
CA SER A 34 18.42 -1.44 -0.34
C SER A 34 19.63 -1.83 -1.19
N PHE A 35 20.30 -0.83 -1.72
CA PHE A 35 21.41 -0.94 -2.66
C PHE A 35 22.60 -0.11 -2.16
N PRO A 36 23.77 -0.19 -2.81
CA PRO A 36 24.91 0.63 -2.46
C PRO A 36 24.58 2.11 -2.48
N ASP A 37 24.86 2.79 -1.37
CA ASP A 37 24.55 4.20 -1.14
C ASP A 37 23.11 4.62 -1.52
N SER A 38 22.15 3.67 -1.55
CA SER A 38 20.75 3.89 -1.92
C SER A 38 19.79 3.09 -1.03
N ASP A 39 19.07 3.77 -0.13
CA ASP A 39 18.23 3.10 0.88
C ASP A 39 16.85 2.65 0.38
N SER A 40 16.48 3.04 -0.85
CA SER A 40 15.21 2.72 -1.49
C SER A 40 15.33 2.62 -3.02
N VAL A 41 14.30 2.08 -3.66
CA VAL A 41 14.19 2.02 -5.14
C VAL A 41 14.15 3.41 -5.77
N LEU A 42 13.51 4.40 -5.11
CA LEU A 42 13.48 5.78 -5.61
C LEU A 42 14.89 6.41 -5.60
N HIS A 43 15.66 6.20 -4.53
CA HIS A 43 17.04 6.70 -4.47
C HIS A 43 17.93 6.01 -5.51
N LEU A 44 17.77 4.69 -5.69
CA LEU A 44 18.46 3.96 -6.78
C LEU A 44 18.10 4.56 -8.15
N GLN A 45 16.83 4.83 -8.42
CA GLN A 45 16.39 5.47 -9.66
C GLN A 45 17.11 6.80 -9.90
N GLU A 46 17.15 7.68 -8.90
CA GLU A 46 17.84 8.97 -8.99
C GLU A 46 19.32 8.79 -9.33
N ASN A 47 20.02 7.90 -8.62
CA ASN A 47 21.43 7.62 -8.84
C ASN A 47 21.70 7.03 -10.24
N LEU A 48 20.87 6.09 -10.70
CA LEU A 48 20.98 5.50 -12.04
C LEU A 48 20.83 6.56 -13.13
N PHE A 49 19.81 7.42 -13.05
CA PHE A 49 19.60 8.46 -14.05
C PHE A 49 20.63 9.59 -13.96
N ASN A 50 21.20 9.87 -12.79
CA ASN A 50 22.23 10.89 -12.61
C ASN A 50 23.65 10.38 -12.85
N LYS A 51 23.82 9.14 -13.34
CA LYS A 51 25.12 8.52 -13.62
C LYS A 51 26.05 8.49 -12.39
N VAL A 52 25.47 8.28 -11.21
CA VAL A 52 26.24 8.16 -9.96
C VAL A 52 26.85 6.76 -9.89
N ASP A 53 28.17 6.69 -9.69
CA ASP A 53 28.86 5.45 -9.33
C ASP A 53 28.65 5.21 -7.84
N MET A 54 27.83 4.20 -7.51
CA MET A 54 27.42 3.87 -6.14
C MET A 54 28.42 2.95 -5.42
N VAL A 55 29.57 2.67 -6.06
CA VAL A 55 30.68 1.94 -5.44
C VAL A 55 31.65 2.93 -4.83
N SER A 56 32.02 2.72 -3.56
CA SER A 56 32.90 3.62 -2.81
C SER A 56 34.07 2.89 -2.15
N ASP A 57 35.12 3.62 -1.79
CA ASP A 57 36.33 3.14 -1.12
C ASP A 57 36.32 3.39 0.41
N ASN A 58 35.16 3.73 0.97
CA ASN A 58 35.03 3.96 2.41
C ASN A 58 35.19 2.67 3.26
N ASP A 59 35.61 2.84 4.52
CA ASP A 59 35.83 1.75 5.48
C ASP A 59 34.54 1.29 6.21
N LYS A 60 33.35 1.37 5.58
CA LYS A 60 32.06 1.05 6.24
C LYS A 60 31.95 -0.43 6.69
N ARG A 61 32.73 -1.37 6.12
CA ARG A 61 32.70 -2.81 6.45
C ARG A 61 33.93 -3.24 7.24
N TRP A 62 35.10 -2.97 6.69
CA TRP A 62 36.39 -3.31 7.26
C TRP A 62 37.39 -2.20 6.91
N LYS A 63 38.42 -2.04 7.74
CA LYS A 63 39.54 -1.15 7.45
C LYS A 63 40.60 -1.92 6.67
N LEU A 64 40.80 -1.57 5.40
CA LEU A 64 41.75 -2.25 4.50
C LEU A 64 43.17 -1.69 4.56
N ALA A 65 43.49 -0.83 5.54
CA ALA A 65 44.69 0.01 5.60
C ALA A 65 46.06 -0.72 5.46
N HIS A 66 46.09 -2.06 5.41
CA HIS A 66 47.32 -2.86 5.37
C HIS A 66 47.37 -4.00 4.34
N HIS A 67 46.41 -4.17 3.41
CA HIS A 67 46.48 -5.22 2.38
C HIS A 67 46.53 -4.63 0.94
N PRO A 68 47.71 -4.58 0.29
CA PRO A 68 47.91 -3.86 -0.97
C PRO A 68 47.13 -4.43 -2.17
N ASN A 69 46.63 -5.66 -2.08
CA ASN A 69 46.07 -6.37 -3.25
C ASN A 69 44.54 -6.49 -3.25
N ILE A 70 43.82 -6.22 -2.14
CA ILE A 70 42.35 -6.30 -2.14
C ILE A 70 41.80 -4.96 -2.66
N PRO A 71 40.91 -4.95 -3.67
CA PRO A 71 40.32 -3.72 -4.17
C PRO A 71 39.63 -2.93 -3.06
N HIS A 72 39.96 -1.65 -2.95
CA HIS A 72 39.41 -0.77 -1.91
C HIS A 72 37.93 -0.41 -2.17
N ARG A 73 37.53 -0.35 -3.45
CA ARG A 73 36.16 -0.01 -3.84
C ARG A 73 35.24 -1.22 -3.73
N THR A 74 34.11 -1.05 -3.04
CA THR A 74 33.02 -2.03 -2.90
C THR A 74 31.70 -1.30 -2.75
N GLY A 75 30.61 -1.85 -3.30
CA GLY A 75 29.28 -1.30 -3.09
C GLY A 75 28.72 -1.75 -1.75
N LYS A 76 28.18 -0.82 -0.94
CA LYS A 76 27.81 -1.09 0.45
C LYS A 76 26.44 -0.53 0.80
N VAL A 77 25.58 -1.37 1.34
CA VAL A 77 24.26 -0.99 1.86
C VAL A 77 24.41 -0.22 3.18
N ASN A 78 23.60 0.80 3.40
CA ASN A 78 23.62 1.57 4.64
C ASN A 78 22.86 0.85 5.77
N ASN A 79 23.05 1.30 7.01
CA ASN A 79 22.16 1.00 8.13
C ASN A 79 21.90 -0.49 8.44
N ILE A 80 22.80 -1.41 8.10
CA ILE A 80 22.65 -2.87 8.34
C ILE A 80 22.49 -3.28 9.82
N HIS A 81 22.67 -2.34 10.75
CA HIS A 81 22.47 -2.51 12.19
C HIS A 81 21.07 -2.07 12.65
N LYS A 82 20.20 -1.58 11.75
CA LYS A 82 18.84 -1.14 12.04
C LYS A 82 17.82 -2.23 11.72
N PHE A 83 16.73 -2.27 12.48
CA PHE A 83 15.58 -3.17 12.29
C PHE A 83 14.46 -2.84 13.28
N ASP A 84 13.19 -2.85 12.86
CA ASP A 84 12.02 -2.74 13.76
C ASP A 84 11.56 -4.12 14.27
N ALA A 85 12.27 -4.67 15.26
CA ALA A 85 11.95 -5.98 15.81
C ALA A 85 10.54 -6.07 16.42
N THR A 86 10.01 -4.96 16.94
CA THR A 86 8.70 -4.93 17.59
C THR A 86 7.56 -5.15 16.61
N PHE A 87 7.62 -4.50 15.43
CA PHE A 87 6.64 -4.70 14.37
C PHE A 87 6.61 -6.15 13.86
N PHE A 88 7.77 -6.76 13.69
CA PHE A 88 7.89 -8.16 13.24
C PHE A 88 7.67 -9.19 14.35
N ARG A 89 7.31 -8.75 15.57
CA ARG A 89 7.07 -9.60 16.75
C ARG A 89 8.27 -10.51 17.04
N ILE A 90 9.47 -9.96 16.95
CA ILE A 90 10.73 -10.64 17.25
C ILE A 90 11.20 -10.16 18.60
N HIS A 91 11.49 -11.12 19.49
CA HIS A 91 11.94 -10.80 20.83
C HIS A 91 13.33 -10.13 20.79
N TYR A 92 13.57 -9.14 21.67
CA TYR A 92 14.81 -8.36 21.71
C TYR A 92 16.10 -9.21 21.63
N LYS A 93 16.19 -10.28 22.43
CA LYS A 93 17.36 -11.18 22.40
C LYS A 93 17.55 -11.90 21.06
N GLN A 94 16.46 -12.24 20.39
CA GLN A 94 16.46 -12.95 19.11
C GLN A 94 16.91 -11.99 17.98
N ALA A 95 16.47 -10.74 18.00
CA ALA A 95 16.85 -9.76 16.97
C ALA A 95 18.36 -9.49 16.89
N HIS A 96 19.11 -9.66 18.00
CA HIS A 96 20.59 -9.61 17.97
C HIS A 96 21.24 -10.79 17.25
N THR A 97 20.54 -11.92 17.16
CA THR A 97 21.05 -13.17 16.56
C THR A 97 20.45 -13.46 15.19
N ILE A 98 19.67 -12.55 14.61
CA ILE A 98 19.17 -12.69 13.24
C ILE A 98 20.18 -12.04 12.28
N ASP A 99 20.50 -12.77 11.21
CA ASP A 99 21.30 -12.27 10.09
C ASP A 99 20.80 -10.88 9.64
N PRO A 100 21.68 -9.86 9.51
CA PRO A 100 21.30 -8.57 8.97
C PRO A 100 20.51 -8.63 7.65
N MET A 101 20.81 -9.60 6.76
CA MET A 101 20.05 -9.83 5.54
C MET A 101 18.60 -10.19 5.82
N GLY A 102 18.34 -11.11 6.76
CA GLY A 102 16.99 -11.52 7.16
C GLY A 102 16.19 -10.36 7.75
N ARG A 103 16.84 -9.50 8.55
CA ARG A 103 16.22 -8.28 9.09
C ARG A 103 15.80 -7.31 8.00
N ILE A 104 16.69 -7.02 7.05
CA ILE A 104 16.39 -6.11 5.94
C ILE A 104 15.33 -6.73 5.02
N LEU A 105 15.41 -8.04 4.73
CA LEU A 105 14.42 -8.74 3.89
C LEU A 105 13.00 -8.66 4.48
N LEU A 106 12.83 -8.77 5.81
CA LEU A 106 11.53 -8.61 6.46
C LEU A 106 10.92 -7.22 6.21
N GLU A 107 11.72 -6.16 6.38
CA GLU A 107 11.30 -4.78 6.10
C GLU A 107 11.01 -4.57 4.61
N LYS A 108 11.91 -5.00 3.72
CA LYS A 108 11.75 -4.84 2.27
C LYS A 108 10.58 -5.66 1.72
N THR A 109 10.25 -6.78 2.34
CA THR A 109 9.04 -7.54 2.01
C THR A 109 7.78 -6.75 2.32
N TYR A 110 7.67 -6.18 3.52
CA TYR A 110 6.52 -5.35 3.86
C TYR A 110 6.41 -4.12 2.94
N GLU A 111 7.52 -3.44 2.69
CA GLU A 111 7.57 -2.29 1.78
C GLU A 111 7.09 -2.65 0.36
N ALA A 112 7.49 -3.82 -0.17
CA ALA A 112 7.07 -4.28 -1.49
C ALA A 112 5.56 -4.62 -1.54
N ILE A 113 5.01 -5.21 -0.47
CA ILE A 113 3.57 -5.50 -0.36
C ILE A 113 2.76 -4.20 -0.35
N ILE A 114 3.19 -3.21 0.43
CA ILE A 114 2.53 -1.90 0.49
C ILE A 114 2.66 -1.16 -0.85
N ASP A 115 3.80 -1.27 -1.52
CA ASP A 115 4.03 -0.70 -2.85
C ASP A 115 3.09 -1.25 -3.93
N ALA A 116 2.72 -2.53 -3.83
CA ALA A 116 1.70 -3.15 -4.67
C ALA A 116 0.27 -2.63 -4.40
N GLY A 117 0.07 -1.76 -3.41
CA GLY A 117 -1.23 -1.20 -3.05
C GLY A 117 -2.07 -2.12 -2.17
N THR A 118 -1.45 -3.07 -1.47
CA THR A 118 -2.13 -4.01 -0.58
C THR A 118 -1.43 -4.07 0.78
N HIS A 119 -2.03 -4.71 1.77
CA HIS A 119 -1.39 -4.97 3.06
C HIS A 119 -1.65 -6.42 3.49
N LYS A 120 -1.02 -6.82 4.59
CA LYS A 120 -1.15 -8.14 5.22
C LYS A 120 -2.58 -8.36 5.75
N GLY A 121 -3.51 -8.73 4.87
CA GLY A 121 -4.93 -8.87 5.21
C GLY A 121 -5.77 -9.79 4.30
N LYS A 122 -5.30 -10.17 3.11
CA LYS A 122 -5.99 -11.13 2.22
C LYS A 122 -5.56 -12.59 2.41
N GLY A 123 -5.37 -13.01 3.67
CA GLY A 123 -5.24 -14.42 4.03
C GLY A 123 -6.26 -14.71 5.13
N GLU A 124 -7.21 -15.59 4.85
CA GLU A 124 -8.46 -15.90 5.60
C GLU A 124 -8.31 -16.22 7.10
N ARG A 125 -7.10 -16.21 7.67
CA ARG A 125 -6.88 -16.35 9.12
C ARG A 125 -7.11 -15.08 9.93
N GLY A 126 -7.06 -13.91 9.31
CA GLY A 126 -7.36 -12.63 10.00
C GLY A 126 -8.79 -12.57 10.51
N GLU A 127 -9.75 -13.00 9.69
CA GLU A 127 -11.15 -13.12 10.09
C GLU A 127 -11.36 -14.25 11.11
N ALA A 128 -10.68 -15.39 10.95
CA ALA A 128 -10.82 -16.50 11.89
C ALA A 128 -10.34 -16.15 13.32
N GLU A 129 -9.24 -15.40 13.48
CA GLU A 129 -8.80 -14.91 14.80
C GLU A 129 -9.69 -13.79 15.37
N GLU A 130 -10.28 -12.95 14.50
CA GLU A 130 -11.21 -11.91 14.94
C GLU A 130 -12.58 -12.49 15.34
N ILE A 131 -13.08 -13.50 14.60
CA ILE A 131 -14.30 -14.26 14.92
C ILE A 131 -14.11 -15.08 16.21
N ALA A 132 -12.95 -15.71 16.40
CA ALA A 132 -12.62 -16.43 17.65
C ALA A 132 -12.56 -15.50 18.88
N ARG A 133 -12.24 -14.21 18.68
CA ARG A 133 -12.32 -13.18 19.74
C ARG A 133 -13.74 -12.65 19.96
N ARG A 134 -14.62 -12.70 18.96
CA ARG A 134 -16.01 -12.22 19.04
C ARG A 134 -16.93 -13.16 19.83
N ASN A 135 -16.67 -14.47 19.91
CA ASN A 135 -17.50 -15.41 20.66
C ASN A 135 -16.73 -16.63 21.24
N PRO A 136 -16.35 -16.63 22.53
CA PRO A 136 -15.70 -17.79 23.16
C PRO A 136 -16.60 -19.03 23.33
N ARG A 137 -17.90 -18.93 23.00
CA ARG A 137 -18.91 -19.95 23.30
C ARG A 137 -19.19 -20.95 22.18
N ASP A 138 -18.79 -20.65 20.94
CA ASP A 138 -19.08 -21.54 19.78
C ASP A 138 -17.93 -22.49 19.42
N ALA A 139 -16.80 -22.45 20.14
CA ALA A 139 -15.68 -23.38 19.94
C ALA A 139 -15.93 -24.83 20.47
N LYS A 140 -17.17 -25.16 20.83
CA LYS A 140 -17.59 -26.51 21.20
C LYS A 140 -18.91 -26.83 20.49
N PHE A 141 -18.85 -27.62 19.42
CA PHE A 141 -19.77 -28.71 19.06
C PHE A 141 -19.76 -28.95 17.54
N ARG A 142 -19.09 -30.03 17.10
CA ARG A 142 -19.62 -30.97 16.10
C ARG A 142 -18.70 -32.20 15.99
N LYS A 143 -18.92 -33.15 16.90
CA LYS A 143 -18.65 -34.57 16.68
C LYS A 143 -20.01 -35.27 16.63
N GLY A 144 -20.23 -36.11 15.62
CA GLY A 144 -21.34 -37.07 15.58
C GLY A 144 -22.42 -36.70 14.56
N GLY A 145 -22.59 -37.58 13.56
CA GLY A 145 -23.46 -37.38 12.41
C GLY A 145 -24.85 -38.00 12.50
N LYS A 146 -25.60 -37.89 11.40
CA LYS A 146 -26.46 -38.92 10.78
C LYS A 146 -27.07 -38.37 9.47
N THR A 147 -27.11 -39.26 8.49
CA THR A 147 -27.75 -39.21 7.16
C THR A 147 -29.25 -38.95 7.20
N ILE A 148 -29.76 -38.07 6.33
CA ILE A 148 -31.06 -38.17 5.60
C ILE A 148 -30.92 -37.42 4.26
N ASP A 149 -31.33 -38.09 3.17
CA ASP A 149 -31.50 -37.59 1.79
C ASP A 149 -32.65 -36.58 1.65
N SER A 150 -32.49 -35.58 0.77
CA SER A 150 -33.36 -35.31 -0.41
C SER A 150 -33.29 -33.84 -0.85
N ASP A 151 -32.73 -33.65 -2.05
CA ASP A 151 -33.08 -32.76 -3.17
C ASP A 151 -33.52 -31.30 -2.98
N ASP A 152 -32.96 -30.49 -3.90
CA ASP A 152 -33.26 -29.13 -4.32
C ASP A 152 -32.75 -27.96 -3.46
N GLU A 153 -31.58 -27.42 -3.81
CA GLU A 153 -31.33 -25.96 -3.77
C GLU A 153 -30.11 -25.54 -4.62
N GLU A 154 -30.24 -24.37 -5.24
CA GLU A 154 -29.42 -23.77 -6.29
C GLU A 154 -27.93 -23.61 -5.93
N GLU A 155 -27.08 -23.94 -6.89
CA GLU A 155 -25.61 -23.88 -6.80
C GLU A 155 -25.11 -22.43 -6.91
N SER A 156 -25.09 -21.69 -5.80
CA SER A 156 -24.32 -20.44 -5.68
C SER A 156 -22.84 -20.76 -5.48
N CYS A 157 -22.08 -20.74 -6.58
CA CYS A 157 -20.65 -20.99 -6.59
C CYS A 157 -19.87 -19.81 -5.98
N ALA A 158 -19.71 -19.82 -4.66
CA ALA A 158 -18.68 -19.05 -3.96
C ALA A 158 -17.45 -19.94 -3.85
N SER A 159 -16.48 -19.79 -4.76
CA SER A 159 -15.19 -20.46 -4.66
C SER A 159 -14.33 -19.78 -3.59
N GLU A 160 -14.44 -20.29 -2.37
CA GLU A 160 -13.52 -20.08 -1.24
C GLU A 160 -12.13 -20.61 -1.63
N GLY A 161 -11.09 -19.79 -1.48
CA GLY A 161 -9.75 -20.10 -1.99
C GLY A 161 -8.66 -19.46 -1.15
N GLU A 162 -8.04 -20.27 -0.30
CA GLU A 162 -6.85 -19.92 0.48
C GLU A 162 -5.73 -19.43 -0.48
N THR A 163 -5.33 -18.16 -0.41
CA THR A 163 -4.19 -17.63 -1.19
C THR A 163 -2.88 -18.30 -0.72
N ILE A 164 -2.35 -19.22 -1.53
CA ILE A 164 -1.05 -19.84 -1.30
C ILE A 164 0.04 -18.88 -1.78
N LEU A 165 0.96 -18.48 -0.89
CA LEU A 165 2.07 -17.56 -1.18
C LEU A 165 3.40 -18.32 -1.17
N ASP A 166 4.14 -18.29 -2.29
CA ASP A 166 5.46 -18.92 -2.43
C ASP A 166 6.60 -17.92 -2.11
N LEU A 167 7.68 -18.43 -1.54
CA LEU A 167 8.81 -17.68 -1.00
C LEU A 167 10.12 -18.27 -1.53
N ASP A 168 10.60 -17.70 -2.64
CA ASP A 168 11.86 -18.11 -3.28
C ASP A 168 12.94 -17.06 -3.05
N PHE A 169 13.99 -17.44 -2.32
CA PHE A 169 15.11 -16.54 -2.02
C PHE A 169 16.37 -16.98 -2.71
N GLY A 170 16.99 -16.09 -3.48
CA GLY A 170 18.34 -16.29 -3.97
C GLY A 170 19.38 -15.76 -2.98
N SER A 171 20.20 -16.63 -2.38
CA SER A 171 21.35 -16.24 -1.54
C SER A 171 22.60 -17.01 -1.96
N GLU A 172 23.71 -16.32 -2.14
CA GLU A 172 25.03 -16.91 -2.39
C GLU A 172 25.75 -17.06 -1.05
N MET A 173 26.65 -18.04 -0.98
CA MET A 173 27.61 -18.25 0.11
C MET A 173 28.10 -16.94 0.74
N THR A 174 27.50 -16.57 1.86
CA THR A 174 28.12 -15.70 2.86
C THR A 174 28.26 -16.52 4.14
N ASP A 175 29.50 -16.94 4.38
CA ASP A 175 30.15 -17.15 5.66
C ASP A 175 29.32 -17.85 6.77
N GLU A 176 29.16 -19.18 6.65
CA GLU A 176 28.84 -20.03 7.81
C GLU A 176 29.80 -19.75 8.99
N GLU A 177 31.07 -19.45 8.72
CA GLU A 177 32.06 -19.16 9.77
C GLU A 177 31.82 -17.82 10.49
N GLY A 178 31.26 -16.81 9.81
CA GLY A 178 30.96 -15.51 10.44
C GLY A 178 29.73 -15.56 11.33
N THR A 179 28.70 -16.28 10.88
CA THR A 179 27.55 -16.60 11.72
C THR A 179 27.97 -17.51 12.88
N GLU A 180 28.88 -18.46 12.68
CA GLU A 180 29.49 -19.25 13.76
C GLU A 180 30.23 -18.40 14.81
N GLU A 181 30.86 -17.29 14.44
CA GLU A 181 31.57 -16.42 15.39
C GLU A 181 30.59 -15.62 16.29
N ILE A 182 29.44 -15.17 15.77
CA ILE A 182 28.33 -14.67 16.61
C ILE A 182 27.81 -15.81 17.51
N MET A 183 27.75 -17.04 16.99
CA MET A 183 27.26 -18.22 17.71
C MET A 183 28.19 -18.67 18.85
N LEU A 184 29.49 -18.37 18.80
CA LEU A 184 30.48 -18.77 19.81
C LEU A 184 30.63 -17.78 20.97
N THR A 185 30.24 -16.51 20.80
CA THR A 185 30.39 -15.47 21.85
C THR A 185 29.24 -15.45 22.86
N GLY A 186 28.13 -16.14 22.59
CA GLY A 186 26.95 -16.20 23.46
C GLY A 186 27.08 -17.18 24.63
N ARG A 187 27.58 -16.74 25.78
CA ARG A 187 27.43 -17.46 27.07
C ARG A 187 25.97 -17.41 27.56
N ARG A 188 25.03 -18.15 26.93
CA ARG A 188 23.76 -18.70 27.49
C ARG A 188 22.83 -19.20 26.38
N LYS A 189 22.09 -20.28 26.69
CA LYS A 189 21.10 -21.00 25.85
C LYS A 189 20.13 -20.06 25.11
N ILE A 190 20.45 -19.68 23.87
CA ILE A 190 19.52 -19.11 22.88
C ILE A 190 19.54 -20.07 21.69
N TRP A 191 18.37 -20.33 21.10
CA TRP A 191 18.20 -21.31 20.03
C TRP A 191 19.00 -20.89 18.78
N ARG A 192 19.84 -21.81 18.28
CA ARG A 192 20.87 -21.57 17.26
C ARG A 192 20.36 -21.47 15.81
N GLY A 193 19.05 -21.65 15.58
CA GLY A 193 18.52 -21.87 14.23
C GLY A 193 18.20 -20.60 13.44
N ASP A 194 18.15 -19.43 14.07
CA ASP A 194 17.70 -18.17 13.42
C ASP A 194 18.67 -17.58 12.37
N CYS A 195 19.93 -18.06 12.33
CA CYS A 195 20.92 -17.76 11.30
C CYS A 195 20.98 -18.80 10.17
N SER A 196 20.21 -19.90 10.25
CA SER A 196 20.19 -20.89 9.18
C SER A 196 19.69 -20.23 7.89
N ARG A 197 20.28 -20.57 6.73
CA ARG A 197 19.88 -20.01 5.43
C ARG A 197 18.39 -20.12 5.19
N ALA A 198 17.79 -21.26 5.54
CA ALA A 198 16.35 -21.49 5.43
C ALA A 198 15.49 -20.44 6.17
N MET A 199 16.03 -19.78 7.20
CA MET A 199 15.32 -18.75 7.96
C MET A 199 15.13 -17.45 7.18
N LEU A 200 15.94 -17.18 6.16
CA LEU A 200 15.73 -16.00 5.30
C LEU A 200 14.32 -16.04 4.67
N ALA A 201 13.88 -17.21 4.22
CA ALA A 201 12.53 -17.44 3.72
C ALA A 201 11.53 -17.68 4.86
N ASN A 202 11.85 -18.62 5.76
CA ASN A 202 10.87 -19.10 6.73
C ASN A 202 10.44 -18.03 7.75
N GLN A 203 11.30 -17.05 8.08
CA GLN A 203 10.90 -15.96 8.98
C GLN A 203 9.87 -15.04 8.32
N ILE A 204 9.98 -14.80 7.01
CA ILE A 204 8.99 -14.04 6.24
C ILE A 204 7.68 -14.83 6.18
N SER A 205 7.73 -16.13 5.87
CA SER A 205 6.53 -16.99 5.87
C SER A 205 5.81 -16.97 7.21
N ARG A 206 6.58 -17.17 8.28
CA ARG A 206 6.09 -17.13 9.66
C ARG A 206 5.46 -15.80 9.99
N TRP A 207 6.10 -14.69 9.62
CA TRP A 207 5.57 -13.37 9.91
C TRP A 207 4.30 -13.11 9.11
N LEU A 208 4.29 -13.37 7.79
CA LEU A 208 3.11 -13.19 6.94
C LEU A 208 1.95 -14.11 7.33
N GLY A 209 2.23 -15.28 7.90
CA GLY A 209 1.24 -16.29 8.25
C GLY A 209 0.84 -17.17 7.07
N VAL A 210 1.71 -17.29 6.08
CA VAL A 210 1.45 -18.00 4.81
C VAL A 210 1.93 -19.44 4.85
N THR A 211 1.33 -20.28 4.02
CA THR A 211 1.50 -21.74 4.03
C THR A 211 2.02 -22.33 2.72
N GLY A 212 2.31 -21.49 1.72
CA GLY A 212 2.92 -21.93 0.48
C GLY A 212 4.39 -22.34 0.63
N PRO A 213 5.05 -22.71 -0.47
CA PRO A 213 6.43 -23.15 -0.41
C PRO A 213 7.33 -22.03 0.13
N SER A 214 8.38 -22.43 0.86
CA SER A 214 9.29 -21.49 1.52
C SER A 214 10.68 -22.08 1.59
N TYR A 215 11.58 -21.55 0.76
CA TYR A 215 12.92 -22.09 0.62
C TYR A 215 13.92 -21.07 0.08
N VAL A 216 15.19 -21.47 0.11
CA VAL A 216 16.32 -20.66 -0.36
C VAL A 216 17.05 -21.44 -1.45
N ILE A 217 17.40 -20.74 -2.51
CA ILE A 217 18.16 -21.21 -3.67
C ILE A 217 19.55 -20.56 -3.63
N ASP A 218 20.59 -21.38 -3.75
CA ASP A 218 21.98 -20.93 -3.95
C ASP A 218 22.46 -21.45 -5.30
N ALA A 219 22.46 -20.55 -6.28
CA ALA A 219 22.99 -20.74 -7.62
C ALA A 219 24.06 -19.67 -7.91
N ALA A 220 24.85 -19.32 -6.88
CA ALA A 220 25.85 -18.27 -6.93
C ALA A 220 25.25 -16.92 -7.42
N CYS A 221 25.93 -16.22 -8.31
CA CYS A 221 25.44 -14.96 -8.89
C CYS A 221 24.02 -15.03 -9.47
N SER A 222 23.57 -16.20 -9.96
CA SER A 222 22.26 -16.37 -10.61
C SER A 222 21.09 -16.62 -9.65
N SER A 223 21.36 -16.77 -8.35
CA SER A 223 20.40 -17.24 -7.34
C SER A 223 19.05 -16.53 -7.38
N SER A 224 19.02 -15.20 -7.38
CA SER A 224 17.75 -14.46 -7.31
C SER A 224 16.93 -14.49 -8.60
N LEU A 225 17.56 -14.78 -9.75
CA LEU A 225 16.84 -15.00 -11.01
C LEU A 225 16.34 -16.44 -11.14
N TYR A 226 17.05 -17.42 -10.56
CA TYR A 226 16.51 -18.78 -10.36
C TYR A 226 15.27 -18.76 -9.46
N ALA A 227 15.34 -18.01 -8.35
CA ALA A 227 14.21 -17.82 -7.46
C ALA A 227 13.00 -17.19 -8.17
N MET A 228 13.23 -16.18 -9.00
CA MET A 228 12.17 -15.58 -9.84
C MET A 228 11.56 -16.60 -10.81
N GLU A 229 12.37 -17.48 -11.39
CA GLU A 229 11.92 -18.48 -12.35
C GLU A 229 11.06 -19.57 -11.71
N HIS A 230 11.47 -20.04 -10.52
CA HIS A 230 10.70 -20.98 -9.71
C HIS A 230 9.34 -20.38 -9.29
N ALA A 231 9.34 -19.16 -8.75
CA ALA A 231 8.12 -18.48 -8.35
C ALA A 231 7.17 -18.23 -9.53
N PHE A 232 7.72 -17.86 -10.69
CA PHE A 232 6.95 -17.71 -11.93
C PHE A 232 6.29 -19.02 -12.34
N ARG A 233 7.01 -20.15 -12.29
CA ARG A 233 6.44 -21.48 -12.55
C ARG A 233 5.40 -21.87 -11.52
N ALA A 234 5.67 -21.65 -10.23
CA ALA A 234 4.74 -21.97 -9.16
C ALA A 234 3.39 -21.25 -9.32
N ILE A 235 3.40 -19.97 -9.68
CA ILE A 235 2.16 -19.21 -9.94
C ILE A 235 1.46 -19.74 -11.20
N ARG A 236 2.23 -19.93 -12.29
CA ARG A 236 1.68 -20.34 -13.58
C ARG A 236 1.09 -21.75 -13.56
N ASP A 237 1.72 -22.65 -12.83
CA ASP A 237 1.31 -24.06 -12.71
C ASP A 237 0.21 -24.23 -11.65
N GLY A 238 -0.23 -23.13 -11.01
CA GLY A 238 -1.32 -23.11 -10.02
C GLY A 238 -0.94 -23.59 -8.62
N HIS A 239 0.36 -23.70 -8.31
CA HIS A 239 0.84 -24.04 -6.97
C HIS A 239 0.68 -22.88 -5.98
N CYS A 240 0.68 -21.63 -6.46
CA CYS A 240 0.45 -20.44 -5.66
C CYS A 240 -0.28 -19.34 -6.47
N ASP A 241 -0.86 -18.36 -5.77
CA ASP A 241 -1.54 -17.21 -6.41
C ASP A 241 -0.66 -15.96 -6.44
N ALA A 242 0.33 -15.92 -5.56
CA ALA A 242 1.28 -14.86 -5.42
C ALA A 242 2.59 -15.40 -4.85
N ALA A 243 3.67 -14.65 -5.00
CA ALA A 243 4.97 -15.03 -4.48
C ALA A 243 5.80 -13.82 -4.07
N ILE A 244 6.59 -13.92 -3.00
CA ILE A 244 7.62 -12.95 -2.68
C ILE A 244 8.96 -13.55 -3.10
N VAL A 245 9.64 -12.86 -4.01
CA VAL A 245 10.96 -13.27 -4.49
C VAL A 245 12.00 -12.34 -3.91
N GLY A 246 12.93 -12.90 -3.14
CA GLY A 246 13.98 -12.14 -2.46
C GLY A 246 15.37 -12.42 -3.03
N GLY A 247 16.23 -11.42 -3.00
CA GLY A 247 17.65 -11.54 -3.33
C GLY A 247 18.48 -10.75 -2.34
N SER A 248 19.42 -11.40 -1.65
CA SER A 248 20.23 -10.76 -0.62
C SER A 248 21.71 -11.13 -0.75
N ASN A 249 22.57 -10.13 -0.61
CA ASN A 249 24.02 -10.30 -0.48
C ASN A 249 24.62 -9.18 0.39
N LEU A 250 25.43 -9.54 1.39
CA LEU A 250 26.23 -8.61 2.19
C LEU A 250 27.70 -9.04 2.22
N CYS A 251 28.60 -8.08 2.07
CA CYS A 251 30.04 -8.26 2.07
C CYS A 251 30.55 -8.00 3.50
N LEU A 252 30.36 -8.98 4.41
CA LEU A 252 30.73 -8.83 5.83
C LEU A 252 32.14 -9.33 6.16
N GLN A 253 32.59 -10.44 5.55
CA GLN A 253 33.95 -10.94 5.74
C GLN A 253 34.92 -10.58 4.59
N PRO A 254 36.15 -10.13 4.92
CA PRO A 254 37.18 -9.81 3.94
C PRO A 254 37.87 -11.06 3.36
N SER A 255 37.80 -12.21 4.04
CA SER A 255 38.31 -13.51 3.57
C SER A 255 37.71 -13.89 2.23
N THR A 256 36.41 -13.71 2.05
CA THR A 256 35.67 -14.00 0.82
C THR A 256 36.14 -13.11 -0.33
N SER A 257 36.40 -11.82 -0.06
CA SER A 257 37.01 -10.92 -1.05
C SER A 257 38.44 -11.35 -1.43
N LEU A 258 39.22 -11.87 -0.48
CA LEU A 258 40.55 -12.42 -0.77
C LEU A 258 40.48 -13.70 -1.61
N GLN A 259 39.47 -14.56 -1.40
CA GLN A 259 39.25 -15.75 -2.22
C GLN A 259 38.96 -15.38 -3.68
N PHE A 260 38.03 -14.45 -3.92
CA PHE A 260 37.74 -13.97 -5.28
C PHE A 260 38.91 -13.23 -5.93
N LEU A 261 39.73 -12.54 -5.13
CA LEU A 261 40.98 -11.95 -5.61
C LEU A 261 41.96 -13.03 -6.09
N LYS A 262 42.13 -14.11 -5.31
CA LYS A 262 43.01 -15.23 -5.67
C LYS A 262 42.49 -16.00 -6.89
N LEU A 263 41.17 -16.01 -7.11
CA LEU A 263 40.55 -16.54 -8.33
C LEU A 263 40.81 -15.66 -9.57
N GLY A 264 41.30 -14.42 -9.39
CA GLY A 264 41.49 -13.46 -10.47
C GLY A 264 40.19 -12.84 -10.98
N ALA A 265 39.09 -12.96 -10.23
CA ALA A 265 37.77 -12.49 -10.65
C ALA A 265 37.53 -11.00 -10.34
N LEU A 266 38.30 -10.42 -9.42
CA LEU A 266 38.09 -9.04 -8.97
C LEU A 266 38.88 -8.02 -9.81
N SER A 267 38.22 -6.91 -10.16
CA SER A 267 38.92 -5.77 -10.78
C SER A 267 39.82 -5.07 -9.78
N ALA A 268 41.09 -4.85 -10.15
CA ALA A 268 42.07 -4.14 -9.33
C ALA A 268 41.67 -2.69 -9.00
N ASP A 269 41.00 -2.00 -9.93
CA ASP A 269 40.50 -0.64 -9.69
C ASP A 269 39.11 -0.59 -9.06
N GLY A 270 38.54 -1.77 -8.76
CA GLY A 270 37.24 -1.93 -8.16
C GLY A 270 36.12 -1.25 -8.94
N ARG A 271 36.14 -1.33 -10.28
CA ARG A 271 34.99 -1.01 -11.13
C ARG A 271 34.55 -2.18 -12.02
N CYS A 272 33.24 -2.33 -12.19
CA CYS A 272 32.66 -3.15 -13.25
C CYS A 272 32.60 -2.33 -14.54
N LYS A 273 33.45 -2.67 -15.52
CA LYS A 273 33.56 -1.97 -16.81
C LYS A 273 32.84 -2.76 -17.90
N SER A 274 31.54 -2.96 -17.70
CA SER A 274 30.73 -3.84 -18.54
C SER A 274 30.89 -3.47 -20.02
N PHE A 275 31.28 -4.47 -20.83
CA PHE A 275 31.45 -4.39 -22.30
C PHE A 275 32.63 -3.55 -22.82
N ASP A 276 33.41 -2.93 -21.94
CA ASP A 276 34.57 -2.12 -22.31
C ASP A 276 35.82 -2.98 -22.58
N GLU A 277 36.71 -2.50 -23.44
CA GLU A 277 38.01 -3.14 -23.70
C GLU A 277 38.86 -3.27 -22.42
N SER A 278 38.76 -2.31 -21.50
CA SER A 278 39.52 -2.30 -20.25
C SER A 278 38.93 -3.18 -19.14
N ALA A 279 37.90 -3.98 -19.42
CA ALA A 279 37.27 -4.90 -18.48
C ALA A 279 38.25 -5.97 -17.98
N ASN A 280 38.44 -6.05 -16.66
CA ASN A 280 39.49 -6.84 -16.02
C ASN A 280 39.02 -7.53 -14.72
N GLY A 281 37.74 -7.82 -14.61
CA GLY A 281 37.10 -8.40 -13.43
C GLY A 281 35.90 -7.59 -12.97
N TYR A 282 35.28 -7.99 -11.84
CA TYR A 282 34.13 -7.31 -11.26
C TYR A 282 34.46 -6.71 -9.89
N THR A 283 33.58 -5.85 -9.39
CA THR A 283 33.64 -5.31 -8.03
C THR A 283 32.55 -5.92 -7.17
N ARG A 284 32.89 -6.50 -6.02
CA ARG A 284 31.89 -7.02 -5.09
C ARG A 284 30.99 -5.90 -4.58
N SER A 285 29.74 -6.25 -4.35
CA SER A 285 28.71 -5.31 -3.92
C SER A 285 27.60 -5.98 -3.13
N GLU A 286 26.83 -5.16 -2.46
CA GLU A 286 25.77 -5.57 -1.55
C GLU A 286 24.42 -5.09 -2.05
N ALA A 287 23.38 -5.91 -1.87
CA ALA A 287 22.01 -5.48 -2.03
C ALA A 287 21.07 -6.44 -1.28
N VAL A 288 19.93 -5.92 -0.85
CA VAL A 288 18.80 -6.72 -0.36
C VAL A 288 17.56 -6.23 -1.07
N VAL A 289 16.94 -7.11 -1.85
CA VAL A 289 15.92 -6.76 -2.84
C VAL A 289 14.75 -7.72 -2.74
N VAL A 290 13.54 -7.19 -2.91
CA VAL A 290 12.30 -7.96 -2.93
C VAL A 290 11.41 -7.53 -4.09
N CYS A 291 10.88 -8.51 -4.81
CA CYS A 291 9.79 -8.35 -5.76
C CYS A 291 8.57 -9.14 -5.28
N PHE A 292 7.40 -8.50 -5.29
CA PHE A 292 6.13 -9.16 -5.06
C PHE A 292 5.46 -9.49 -6.39
N LEU A 293 5.16 -10.77 -6.58
CA LEU A 293 4.50 -11.32 -7.76
C LEU A 293 3.06 -11.67 -7.44
N GLN A 294 2.15 -11.36 -8.35
CA GLN A 294 0.75 -11.76 -8.26
C GLN A 294 0.21 -12.13 -9.64
N LYS A 295 -0.88 -12.89 -9.67
CA LYS A 295 -1.73 -13.00 -10.85
C LYS A 295 -2.32 -11.64 -11.23
N ALA A 296 -2.51 -11.40 -12.52
CA ALA A 296 -3.01 -10.13 -13.05
C ALA A 296 -4.36 -9.72 -12.48
N LYS A 297 -5.25 -10.68 -12.19
CA LYS A 297 -6.56 -10.44 -11.59
C LYS A 297 -6.50 -9.83 -10.18
N ASP A 298 -5.42 -10.05 -9.45
CA ASP A 298 -5.22 -9.55 -8.08
C ASP A 298 -4.34 -8.29 -8.02
N ALA A 299 -3.79 -7.87 -9.16
CA ALA A 299 -2.83 -6.80 -9.26
C ALA A 299 -3.52 -5.41 -9.21
N ARG A 300 -3.26 -4.65 -8.15
CA ARG A 300 -3.66 -3.22 -8.06
C ARG A 300 -2.65 -2.31 -8.78
N ARG A 301 -1.41 -2.75 -8.91
CA ARG A 301 -0.30 -2.09 -9.61
C ARG A 301 0.42 -3.13 -10.47
N VAL A 302 1.02 -2.68 -11.57
CA VAL A 302 1.92 -3.51 -12.38
C VAL A 302 3.14 -2.71 -12.82
N TYR A 303 4.34 -3.22 -12.52
CA TYR A 303 5.60 -2.72 -13.06
C TYR A 303 5.99 -3.43 -14.35
N ALA A 304 5.82 -4.75 -14.39
CA ALA A 304 6.14 -5.58 -15.54
C ALA A 304 5.32 -6.88 -15.52
N GLN A 305 5.01 -7.40 -16.70
CA GLN A 305 4.57 -8.78 -16.86
C GLN A 305 5.80 -9.68 -17.08
N ILE A 306 5.83 -10.83 -16.41
CA ILE A 306 6.79 -11.90 -16.69
C ILE A 306 6.17 -12.79 -17.76
N LEU A 307 6.78 -12.85 -18.95
CA LEU A 307 6.28 -13.65 -20.07
C LEU A 307 6.83 -15.07 -20.03
N HIS A 308 8.11 -15.21 -19.73
CA HIS A 308 8.77 -16.50 -19.60
C HIS A 308 10.06 -16.36 -18.78
N ALA A 309 10.45 -17.44 -18.12
CA ALA A 309 11.73 -17.57 -17.44
C ALA A 309 12.22 -19.01 -17.62
N LYS A 310 13.54 -19.19 -17.80
CA LYS A 310 14.16 -20.50 -18.00
C LYS A 310 15.56 -20.53 -17.41
N THR A 311 15.94 -21.71 -16.94
CA THR A 311 17.26 -22.00 -16.41
C THR A 311 17.91 -23.19 -17.13
N ASN A 312 19.24 -23.24 -17.16
CA ASN A 312 20.02 -24.42 -17.54
C ASN A 312 21.39 -24.44 -16.84
N CYS A 313 22.21 -25.45 -17.11
CA CYS A 313 23.56 -25.58 -16.53
C CYS A 313 24.60 -25.86 -17.62
N ASP A 314 25.77 -25.23 -17.48
CA ASP A 314 26.93 -25.39 -18.37
C ASP A 314 27.42 -26.84 -18.50
N GLY A 315 27.23 -27.67 -17.47
CA GLY A 315 27.73 -29.04 -17.44
C GLY A 315 29.26 -29.12 -17.43
N PHE A 316 29.80 -30.22 -17.97
CA PHE A 316 31.24 -30.45 -18.02
C PHE A 316 31.93 -29.55 -19.07
N LYS A 317 33.07 -28.97 -18.67
CA LYS A 317 33.89 -28.08 -19.50
C LYS A 317 35.37 -28.43 -19.32
N GLU A 318 36.13 -28.49 -20.42
CA GLU A 318 37.58 -28.74 -20.37
C GLU A 318 38.35 -27.59 -19.71
N GLN A 319 37.81 -26.37 -19.78
CA GLN A 319 38.37 -25.14 -19.23
C GLN A 319 38.05 -24.93 -17.73
N ASP A 320 37.54 -25.97 -17.05
CA ASP A 320 37.13 -25.99 -15.65
C ASP A 320 35.75 -25.32 -15.35
N ILE A 321 35.28 -25.45 -14.12
CA ILE A 321 33.92 -25.10 -13.67
C ILE A 321 33.60 -23.60 -13.78
N THR A 322 34.60 -22.74 -13.59
CA THR A 322 34.44 -21.27 -13.54
C THR A 322 34.39 -20.61 -14.92
N TYR A 323 34.74 -21.34 -15.98
CA TYR A 323 34.72 -20.82 -17.34
C TYR A 323 33.28 -20.79 -17.89
N PRO A 324 32.74 -19.66 -18.36
CA PRO A 324 31.37 -19.62 -18.89
C PRO A 324 31.27 -20.31 -20.26
N SER A 325 30.28 -21.19 -20.46
CA SER A 325 30.08 -21.87 -21.75
C SER A 325 29.18 -21.06 -22.70
N SER A 326 29.76 -20.40 -23.71
CA SER A 326 28.96 -19.66 -24.70
C SER A 326 28.01 -20.59 -25.46
N HIS A 327 28.42 -21.83 -25.74
CA HIS A 327 27.58 -22.80 -26.44
C HIS A 327 26.30 -23.13 -25.67
N ILE A 328 26.41 -23.37 -24.35
CA ILE A 328 25.26 -23.68 -23.51
C ILE A 328 24.38 -22.45 -23.25
N GLN A 329 24.98 -21.26 -23.17
CA GLN A 329 24.23 -20.00 -23.11
C GLN A 329 23.48 -19.75 -24.42
N THR A 330 24.08 -19.96 -25.60
CA THR A 330 23.39 -19.88 -26.90
C THR A 330 22.23 -20.87 -26.96
N ARG A 331 22.43 -22.10 -26.45
CA ARG A 331 21.38 -23.11 -26.36
C ARG A 331 20.23 -22.67 -25.45
N LEU A 332 20.52 -22.13 -24.26
CA LEU A 332 19.51 -21.58 -23.36
C LEU A 332 18.62 -20.57 -24.07
N LEU A 333 19.25 -19.60 -24.76
CA LEU A 333 18.53 -18.54 -25.46
C LEU A 333 17.67 -19.09 -26.59
N ARG A 334 18.18 -20.02 -27.41
CA ARG A 334 17.40 -20.62 -28.50
C ARG A 334 16.19 -21.39 -27.98
N GLU A 335 16.39 -22.30 -27.02
CA GLU A 335 15.30 -23.06 -26.42
C GLU A 335 14.28 -22.14 -25.73
N PHE A 336 14.75 -21.07 -25.07
CA PHE A 336 13.88 -20.08 -24.42
C PHE A 336 12.90 -19.42 -25.40
N TYR A 337 13.39 -18.89 -26.52
CA TYR A 337 12.56 -18.20 -27.50
C TYR A 337 11.72 -19.16 -28.36
N GLU A 338 12.19 -20.40 -28.55
CA GLU A 338 11.37 -21.49 -29.12
C GLU A 338 10.17 -21.83 -28.21
N GLU A 339 10.39 -21.98 -26.90
CA GLU A 339 9.35 -22.35 -25.93
C GLU A 339 8.26 -21.30 -25.77
N CYS A 340 8.65 -20.03 -25.62
CA CYS A 340 7.68 -18.94 -25.45
C CYS A 340 7.07 -18.48 -26.79
N SER A 341 7.56 -18.98 -27.93
CA SER A 341 7.09 -18.63 -29.28
C SER A 341 7.09 -17.12 -29.55
N ILE A 342 8.05 -16.39 -28.98
CA ILE A 342 8.24 -14.95 -29.19
C ILE A 342 9.47 -14.76 -30.09
N SER A 343 9.31 -13.97 -31.15
CA SER A 343 10.43 -13.65 -32.04
C SER A 343 11.48 -12.81 -31.30
N PRO A 344 12.77 -13.19 -31.32
CA PRO A 344 13.83 -12.37 -30.74
C PRO A 344 13.92 -10.96 -31.36
N SER A 345 13.37 -10.74 -32.56
CA SER A 345 13.32 -9.41 -33.19
C SER A 345 12.44 -8.40 -32.44
N THR A 346 11.50 -8.84 -31.59
CA THR A 346 10.67 -7.93 -30.80
C THR A 346 11.36 -7.41 -29.55
N LEU A 347 12.46 -8.04 -29.13
CA LEU A 347 13.26 -7.62 -27.99
C LEU A 347 13.90 -6.26 -28.27
N GLU A 348 13.83 -5.29 -27.36
CA GLU A 348 14.46 -3.97 -27.57
C GLU A 348 15.73 -3.78 -26.75
N TYR A 349 15.75 -4.36 -25.54
CA TYR A 349 16.83 -4.19 -24.59
C TYR A 349 17.14 -5.52 -23.90
N ILE A 350 18.42 -5.76 -23.64
CA ILE A 350 18.89 -6.84 -22.79
C ILE A 350 19.69 -6.28 -21.60
N GLU A 351 19.25 -6.64 -20.40
CA GLU A 351 20.02 -6.45 -19.18
C GLU A 351 20.96 -7.65 -19.02
N ALA A 352 22.24 -7.43 -19.30
CA ALA A 352 23.22 -8.49 -19.42
C ALA A 352 24.05 -8.71 -18.13
N HIS A 353 24.55 -9.93 -18.00
CA HIS A 353 25.52 -10.30 -16.97
C HIS A 353 26.91 -9.76 -17.31
N GLY A 354 27.37 -9.94 -18.56
CA GLY A 354 28.61 -9.39 -19.13
C GLY A 354 29.51 -10.41 -19.82
N THR A 355 29.30 -11.71 -19.61
CA THR A 355 30.13 -12.80 -20.15
C THR A 355 29.58 -13.42 -21.43
N GLU A 356 28.33 -13.16 -21.76
CA GLU A 356 27.51 -13.88 -22.75
C GLU A 356 27.40 -13.21 -24.12
N LEU A 357 28.20 -12.17 -24.38
CA LEU A 357 28.04 -11.32 -25.57
C LEU A 357 28.04 -12.10 -26.89
N THR A 358 28.90 -13.11 -27.00
CA THR A 358 28.96 -14.00 -28.16
C THR A 358 27.67 -14.83 -28.29
N ALA A 359 27.15 -15.34 -27.17
CA ALA A 359 25.91 -16.10 -27.16
C ALA A 359 24.69 -15.24 -27.54
N ILE A 360 24.64 -13.99 -27.06
CA ILE A 360 23.62 -13.00 -27.44
C ILE A 360 23.71 -12.72 -28.94
N ASP A 361 24.91 -12.49 -29.48
CA ASP A 361 25.08 -12.21 -30.91
C ASP A 361 24.54 -13.36 -31.77
N GLU A 362 24.99 -14.58 -31.49
CA GLU A 362 24.62 -15.78 -32.21
C GLU A 362 23.12 -16.12 -32.11
N ALA A 363 22.51 -15.96 -30.94
CA ALA A 363 21.13 -16.36 -30.70
C ALA A 363 20.12 -15.26 -31.05
N LEU A 364 20.47 -13.99 -30.81
CA LEU A 364 19.50 -12.89 -30.82
C LEU A 364 19.79 -11.83 -31.89
N CYS A 365 21.06 -11.56 -32.25
CA CYS A 365 21.39 -10.43 -33.12
C CYS A 365 21.39 -10.78 -34.61
N THR A 366 21.78 -11.99 -35.00
CA THR A 366 21.92 -12.40 -36.40
C THR A 366 20.64 -12.30 -37.24
N ILE A 367 19.47 -12.39 -36.60
CA ILE A 367 18.16 -12.38 -37.27
C ILE A 367 17.47 -10.99 -37.25
N ARG A 368 18.17 -9.95 -36.79
CA ARG A 368 17.59 -8.61 -36.55
C ARG A 368 18.00 -7.62 -37.63
N SER A 369 17.07 -6.73 -37.97
CA SER A 369 17.34 -5.55 -38.80
C SER A 369 17.78 -4.33 -37.99
N GLU A 370 17.31 -4.22 -36.74
CA GLU A 370 17.61 -3.10 -35.84
C GLU A 370 18.56 -3.55 -34.71
N PRO A 371 19.50 -2.67 -34.28
CA PRO A 371 20.38 -2.95 -33.15
C PRO A 371 19.61 -3.35 -31.89
N LEU A 372 20.14 -4.33 -31.15
CA LEU A 372 19.66 -4.67 -29.82
C LEU A 372 20.38 -3.77 -28.80
N LEU A 373 19.61 -3.03 -28.00
CA LEU A 373 20.19 -2.23 -26.93
C LEU A 373 20.65 -3.14 -25.79
N ILE A 374 21.78 -2.82 -25.16
CA ILE A 374 22.35 -3.60 -24.07
C ILE A 374 22.85 -2.70 -22.94
N GLY A 375 22.75 -3.19 -21.71
CA GLY A 375 23.34 -2.55 -20.54
C GLY A 375 23.50 -3.52 -19.38
N SER A 376 24.13 -3.05 -18.30
CA SER A 376 24.29 -3.81 -17.06
C SER A 376 24.35 -2.87 -15.85
N ILE A 377 23.44 -3.06 -14.90
CA ILE A 377 23.37 -2.37 -13.62
C ILE A 377 24.64 -2.57 -12.81
N LYS A 378 25.38 -3.66 -13.07
CA LYS A 378 26.65 -3.96 -12.41
C LYS A 378 27.67 -2.84 -12.61
N SER A 379 27.58 -2.07 -13.71
CA SER A 379 28.43 -0.90 -13.94
C SER A 379 28.15 0.27 -12.98
N ASN A 380 26.92 0.36 -12.47
CA ASN A 380 26.45 1.43 -11.58
C ASN A 380 26.63 1.08 -10.11
N ILE A 381 26.32 -0.16 -9.72
CA ILE A 381 26.28 -0.58 -8.31
C ILE A 381 27.37 -1.61 -7.95
N GLY A 382 28.19 -2.07 -8.89
CA GLY A 382 29.03 -3.25 -8.70
C GLY A 382 28.22 -4.55 -8.84
N HIS A 383 28.87 -5.70 -8.68
CA HIS A 383 28.20 -7.00 -8.75
C HIS A 383 27.66 -7.41 -7.38
N THR A 384 26.33 -7.40 -7.25
CA THR A 384 25.62 -7.77 -6.01
C THR A 384 25.42 -9.28 -5.85
N GLU A 385 26.29 -10.07 -6.47
CA GLU A 385 26.35 -11.54 -6.32
C GLU A 385 24.95 -12.19 -6.47
N SER A 386 24.46 -12.95 -5.50
CA SER A 386 23.13 -13.56 -5.51
C SER A 386 21.97 -12.62 -5.81
N ALA A 387 22.04 -11.35 -5.36
CA ALA A 387 20.98 -10.37 -5.57
C ALA A 387 20.98 -9.74 -6.97
N SER A 388 22.00 -10.04 -7.79
CA SER A 388 22.24 -9.34 -9.06
C SER A 388 21.13 -9.49 -10.10
N GLY A 389 20.42 -10.63 -10.11
CA GLY A 389 19.28 -10.88 -10.98
C GLY A 389 18.15 -9.88 -10.70
N LEU A 390 17.68 -9.82 -9.45
CA LEU A 390 16.61 -8.90 -9.06
C LEU A 390 17.03 -7.43 -9.10
N CYS A 391 18.30 -7.10 -8.85
CA CYS A 391 18.78 -5.73 -9.09
C CYS A 391 18.57 -5.33 -10.56
N GLY A 392 18.86 -6.24 -11.51
CA GLY A 392 18.57 -6.04 -12.93
C GLY A 392 17.07 -5.85 -13.20
N ILE A 393 16.23 -6.70 -12.63
CA ILE A 393 14.76 -6.60 -12.72
C ILE A 393 14.26 -5.24 -12.21
N ILE A 394 14.73 -4.77 -11.05
CA ILE A 394 14.33 -3.46 -10.50
C ILE A 394 14.75 -2.31 -11.41
N LYS A 395 15.95 -2.33 -12.01
CA LYS A 395 16.33 -1.33 -13.02
C LYS A 395 15.36 -1.35 -14.20
N ILE A 396 14.91 -2.52 -14.64
CA ILE A 396 13.89 -2.62 -15.72
C ILE A 396 12.54 -2.06 -15.26
N CYS A 397 12.08 -2.37 -14.05
CA CYS A 397 10.84 -1.80 -13.50
C CYS A 397 10.91 -0.26 -13.42
N ILE A 398 12.02 0.30 -12.95
CA ILE A 398 12.29 1.75 -12.96
C ILE A 398 12.23 2.32 -14.38
N ALA A 399 12.88 1.63 -15.32
CA ALA A 399 12.96 2.06 -16.70
C ALA A 399 11.61 2.02 -17.41
N TYR A 400 10.78 1.00 -17.13
CA TYR A 400 9.39 0.95 -17.59
C TYR A 400 8.54 2.06 -16.98
N ASP A 401 8.63 2.31 -15.67
CA ASP A 401 7.88 3.39 -15.01
C ASP A 401 8.18 4.76 -15.63
N LYS A 402 9.45 5.03 -15.94
CA LYS A 402 9.88 6.30 -16.54
C LYS A 402 9.83 6.36 -18.06
N GLY A 403 9.63 5.23 -18.74
CA GLY A 403 9.74 5.16 -20.21
C GLY A 403 11.14 5.51 -20.73
N LEU A 404 12.18 5.31 -19.89
CA LEU A 404 13.57 5.69 -20.17
C LEU A 404 14.51 4.60 -19.65
N ILE A 405 15.45 4.14 -20.49
CA ILE A 405 16.51 3.21 -20.09
C ILE A 405 17.63 4.01 -19.40
N PRO A 406 18.01 3.65 -18.15
CA PRO A 406 19.11 4.29 -17.46
C PRO A 406 20.48 3.98 -18.11
N PRO A 407 21.41 4.94 -18.08
CA PRO A 407 22.73 4.79 -18.71
C PRO A 407 23.64 3.79 -17.98
N ASN A 408 24.43 3.07 -18.77
CA ASN A 408 25.55 2.24 -18.33
C ASN A 408 26.78 3.12 -18.05
N LEU A 409 27.54 2.81 -16.99
CA LEU A 409 28.78 3.50 -16.66
C LEU A 409 30.01 2.77 -17.23
N ASN A 410 31.17 3.41 -17.13
CA ASN A 410 32.48 2.82 -17.39
C ASN A 410 32.65 2.17 -18.79
N TYR A 411 31.97 2.71 -19.81
CA TYR A 411 32.05 2.22 -21.19
C TYR A 411 32.52 3.31 -22.17
N TRP A 412 33.78 3.20 -22.58
CA TRP A 412 34.50 4.12 -23.45
C TRP A 412 34.74 3.52 -24.83
N LYS A 413 35.35 2.32 -24.88
CA LYS A 413 35.74 1.63 -26.12
C LYS A 413 35.18 0.20 -26.14
N PRO A 414 34.54 -0.24 -27.24
CA PRO A 414 34.04 -1.61 -27.36
C PRO A 414 35.15 -2.64 -27.15
N ARG A 415 34.82 -3.71 -26.41
CA ARG A 415 35.73 -4.83 -26.19
C ARG A 415 36.14 -5.49 -27.50
N ASP A 416 37.45 -5.72 -27.66
CA ASP A 416 37.99 -6.43 -28.82
C ASP A 416 37.54 -7.90 -28.87
N GLY A 417 37.37 -8.44 -30.07
CA GLY A 417 36.92 -9.82 -30.29
C GLY A 417 35.39 -10.05 -30.24
N ILE A 418 34.58 -9.01 -30.00
CA ILE A 418 33.11 -9.10 -30.05
C ILE A 418 32.57 -8.31 -31.26
N ALA A 419 32.36 -9.00 -32.38
CA ALA A 419 31.93 -8.40 -33.65
C ALA A 419 30.64 -7.57 -33.51
N ALA A 420 29.65 -8.05 -32.77
CA ALA A 420 28.39 -7.34 -32.58
C ALA A 420 28.52 -5.95 -31.96
N LEU A 421 29.48 -5.73 -31.04
CA LEU A 421 29.73 -4.42 -30.46
C LEU A 421 30.46 -3.50 -31.43
N ALA A 422 31.44 -4.04 -32.17
CA ALA A 422 32.21 -3.28 -33.16
C ALA A 422 31.35 -2.84 -34.37
N GLU A 423 30.47 -3.73 -34.83
CA GLU A 423 29.57 -3.50 -35.97
C GLU A 423 28.28 -2.76 -35.58
N GLY A 424 28.03 -2.56 -34.28
CA GLY A 424 26.86 -1.84 -33.77
C GLY A 424 25.55 -2.63 -33.77
N ARG A 425 25.59 -3.96 -33.98
CA ARG A 425 24.43 -4.86 -33.78
C ARG A 425 24.00 -4.91 -32.31
N LEU A 426 24.96 -4.83 -31.40
CA LEU A 426 24.73 -4.58 -29.98
C LEU A 426 25.13 -3.15 -29.64
N LYS A 427 24.19 -2.37 -29.11
CA LYS A 427 24.40 -0.96 -28.80
C LYS A 427 24.28 -0.70 -27.31
N VAL A 428 25.42 -0.44 -26.67
CA VAL A 428 25.47 -0.12 -25.24
C VAL A 428 24.79 1.22 -24.97
N VAL A 429 23.89 1.25 -23.98
CA VAL A 429 23.15 2.44 -23.58
C VAL A 429 24.05 3.36 -22.74
N LYS A 430 24.62 4.42 -23.34
CA LYS A 430 25.51 5.40 -22.66
C LYS A 430 24.77 6.59 -22.05
N GLU A 431 23.59 6.89 -22.56
CA GLU A 431 22.77 8.04 -22.19
C GLU A 431 21.32 7.62 -21.88
N LYS A 432 20.57 8.49 -21.20
CA LYS A 432 19.13 8.29 -20.96
C LYS A 432 18.44 8.09 -22.32
N THR A 433 17.91 6.89 -22.55
CA THR A 433 17.38 6.51 -23.87
C THR A 433 15.88 6.26 -23.79
N PRO A 434 15.04 6.93 -24.61
CA PRO A 434 13.60 6.68 -24.66
C PRO A 434 13.25 5.21 -24.94
N TRP A 435 12.17 4.74 -24.32
CA TRP A 435 11.75 3.35 -24.41
C TRP A 435 10.28 3.19 -24.80
N ASN A 436 10.04 2.74 -26.04
CA ASN A 436 8.71 2.85 -26.66
C ASN A 436 7.90 1.54 -26.72
N LYS A 437 8.52 0.35 -26.90
CA LYS A 437 7.75 -0.92 -27.05
C LYS A 437 7.83 -1.84 -25.82
N GLY A 438 8.84 -1.67 -24.96
CA GLY A 438 8.91 -2.20 -23.60
C GLY A 438 9.07 -3.72 -23.49
N MET A 439 9.71 -4.39 -24.46
CA MET A 439 10.06 -5.83 -24.36
C MET A 439 11.53 -5.99 -23.97
N THR A 440 11.80 -6.78 -22.93
CA THR A 440 13.12 -6.85 -22.30
C THR A 440 13.46 -8.23 -21.84
N CYS A 441 14.72 -8.60 -21.91
CA CYS A 441 15.20 -9.79 -21.25
C CYS A 441 16.32 -9.47 -20.28
N ILE A 442 16.47 -10.33 -19.29
CA ILE A 442 17.46 -10.27 -18.24
C ILE A 442 18.21 -11.59 -18.24
N SER A 443 19.53 -11.51 -18.33
CA SER A 443 20.43 -12.66 -18.26
C SER A 443 21.26 -12.59 -16.99
N ASN A 444 21.35 -13.71 -16.27
CA ASN A 444 22.19 -13.78 -15.09
C ASN A 444 22.78 -15.18 -14.91
N PHE A 445 24.11 -15.25 -14.81
CA PHE A 445 24.86 -16.49 -14.85
C PHE A 445 25.74 -16.63 -13.61
N GLY A 446 25.62 -17.77 -12.92
CA GLY A 446 26.43 -18.11 -11.77
C GLY A 446 27.81 -18.57 -12.21
N PHE A 447 28.86 -18.23 -11.45
CA PHE A 447 30.23 -18.66 -11.78
C PHE A 447 30.38 -20.18 -11.84
N GLY A 448 29.53 -20.94 -11.13
CA GLY A 448 29.48 -22.41 -11.20
C GLY A 448 28.81 -22.97 -12.46
N GLY A 449 28.34 -22.13 -13.38
CA GLY A 449 27.69 -22.53 -14.63
C GLY A 449 26.17 -22.69 -14.54
N ALA A 450 25.54 -22.24 -13.46
CA ALA A 450 24.07 -22.18 -13.35
C ALA A 450 23.55 -20.93 -14.06
N ASN A 451 22.78 -21.10 -15.13
CA ASN A 451 22.35 -20.00 -15.97
C ASN A 451 20.84 -19.73 -15.87
N ALA A 452 20.44 -18.45 -15.86
CA ALA A 452 19.05 -18.03 -15.86
C ALA A 452 18.79 -16.91 -16.87
N HIS A 453 17.62 -16.97 -17.51
CA HIS A 453 17.13 -15.97 -18.46
C HIS A 453 15.64 -15.72 -18.25
N ALA A 454 15.22 -14.46 -18.25
CA ALA A 454 13.81 -14.07 -18.10
C ALA A 454 13.42 -13.00 -19.12
N LEU A 455 12.17 -13.04 -19.58
CA LEU A 455 11.57 -12.09 -20.52
C LEU A 455 10.43 -11.34 -19.84
N LEU A 456 10.54 -10.02 -19.86
CA LEU A 456 9.58 -9.08 -19.30
C LEU A 456 8.95 -8.23 -20.40
N LYS A 457 7.72 -7.79 -20.13
CA LYS A 457 6.99 -6.85 -20.97
C LYS A 457 6.37 -5.74 -20.13
N ASN A 458 6.44 -4.52 -20.63
CA ASN A 458 5.64 -3.41 -20.12
C ASN A 458 4.17 -3.58 -20.56
N VAL A 459 3.28 -3.70 -19.57
CA VAL A 459 1.82 -3.81 -19.78
C VAL A 459 1.04 -2.70 -19.09
N ALA A 460 1.73 -1.78 -18.41
CA ALA A 460 1.09 -0.69 -17.70
C ALA A 460 0.45 0.29 -18.70
N ARG A 461 -0.78 0.71 -18.41
CA ARG A 461 -1.53 1.66 -19.24
C ARG A 461 -0.92 3.05 -19.15
N GLU A 462 -1.05 3.84 -20.21
CA GLU A 462 -0.70 5.25 -20.17
C GLU A 462 -1.69 6.01 -19.29
N LYS A 463 -1.18 6.96 -18.51
CA LYS A 463 -1.97 7.69 -17.54
C LYS A 463 -2.88 8.73 -18.22
N VAL A 464 -4.18 8.64 -17.95
CA VAL A 464 -5.16 9.62 -18.46
C VAL A 464 -5.09 10.90 -17.65
N ASN A 465 -5.12 12.06 -18.31
CA ASN A 465 -5.11 13.40 -17.69
C ASN A 465 -4.00 13.59 -16.62
N ARG A 466 -2.86 12.88 -16.77
CA ARG A 466 -1.77 12.87 -15.79
C ARG A 466 -2.20 12.48 -14.35
N GLY A 467 -3.31 11.78 -14.20
CA GLY A 467 -3.86 11.37 -12.90
C GLY A 467 -4.75 12.38 -12.20
N ILE A 468 -4.93 13.57 -12.78
CA ILE A 468 -5.74 14.63 -12.17
C ILE A 468 -7.21 14.17 -12.15
N PRO A 469 -7.90 14.27 -10.99
CA PRO A 469 -9.33 14.01 -10.88
C PRO A 469 -10.17 14.69 -11.97
N ILE A 470 -11.21 14.01 -12.44
CA ILE A 470 -12.14 14.53 -13.46
C ILE A 470 -13.30 15.35 -12.85
N ASP A 471 -13.46 15.28 -11.54
CA ASP A 471 -14.44 16.01 -10.73
C ASP A 471 -13.75 17.05 -9.84
N ASP A 472 -14.55 17.86 -9.15
CA ASP A 472 -14.07 18.95 -8.30
C ASP A 472 -14.01 18.59 -6.79
N LEU A 473 -14.24 17.33 -6.40
CA LEU A 473 -14.33 16.95 -4.98
C LEU A 473 -12.94 17.00 -4.30
N PRO A 474 -12.86 17.54 -3.06
CA PRO A 474 -11.68 17.38 -2.23
C PRO A 474 -11.34 15.90 -1.98
N ARG A 475 -10.06 15.56 -2.04
CA ARG A 475 -9.57 14.19 -1.82
C ARG A 475 -9.07 14.00 -0.40
N LEU A 476 -9.70 13.08 0.33
CA LEU A 476 -9.19 12.58 1.60
C LEU A 476 -8.24 11.42 1.36
N VAL A 477 -7.06 11.50 1.94
CA VAL A 477 -6.08 10.41 1.97
C VAL A 477 -5.78 10.09 3.42
N CYS A 478 -5.95 8.82 3.79
CA CYS A 478 -5.62 8.30 5.11
C CYS A 478 -4.31 7.53 5.04
N ALA A 479 -3.49 7.64 6.08
CA ALA A 479 -2.22 6.95 6.21
C ALA A 479 -2.05 6.43 7.63
N SER A 480 -1.24 5.39 7.80
CA SER A 480 -0.83 4.91 9.12
C SER A 480 0.60 4.38 9.07
N GLY A 481 1.26 4.37 10.23
CA GLY A 481 2.66 3.96 10.33
C GLY A 481 3.09 3.68 11.76
N ARG A 482 4.37 3.32 11.90
CA ARG A 482 5.01 3.02 13.19
C ARG A 482 5.19 4.24 14.06
N THR A 483 5.47 5.39 13.46
CA THR A 483 5.81 6.62 14.17
C THR A 483 5.10 7.82 13.55
N GLU A 484 5.06 8.92 14.30
CA GLU A 484 4.55 10.20 13.83
C GLU A 484 5.36 10.72 12.62
N SER A 485 6.67 10.49 12.59
CA SER A 485 7.53 10.81 11.43
C SER A 485 7.14 10.02 10.18
N ALA A 486 6.86 8.72 10.33
CA ALA A 486 6.51 7.85 9.22
C ALA A 486 5.22 8.31 8.52
N VAL A 487 4.19 8.64 9.31
CA VAL A 487 2.93 9.15 8.79
C VAL A 487 3.12 10.56 8.21
N ALA A 488 3.85 11.43 8.91
CA ALA A 488 4.14 12.78 8.41
C ALA A 488 4.83 12.75 7.04
N LYS A 489 5.83 11.88 6.84
CA LYS A 489 6.50 11.73 5.55
C LYS A 489 5.56 11.34 4.41
N ILE A 490 4.64 10.40 4.66
CA ILE A 490 3.63 10.02 3.67
C ILE A 490 2.72 11.20 3.33
N LEU A 491 2.23 11.92 4.34
CA LEU A 491 1.34 13.06 4.13
C LEU A 491 2.06 14.22 3.43
N ASP A 492 3.29 14.55 3.86
CA ASP A 492 4.10 15.61 3.26
C ASP A 492 4.41 15.30 1.78
N ASP A 493 4.67 14.03 1.45
CA ASP A 493 4.88 13.55 0.08
C ASP A 493 3.65 13.72 -0.81
N LEU A 494 2.47 13.39 -0.29
CA LEU A 494 1.18 13.59 -0.96
C LEU A 494 0.86 15.08 -1.15
N GLU A 495 1.19 15.91 -0.16
CA GLU A 495 0.97 17.36 -0.17
C GLU A 495 1.94 18.12 -1.10
N SER A 496 3.11 17.55 -1.39
CA SER A 496 4.14 18.21 -2.22
C SER A 496 3.94 18.03 -3.73
N ARG A 497 2.89 17.33 -4.17
CA ARG A 497 2.66 16.96 -5.58
C ARG A 497 1.25 17.30 -6.04
N PRO A 498 0.97 17.30 -7.36
CA PRO A 498 -0.41 17.35 -7.84
C PRO A 498 -1.22 16.16 -7.35
N VAL A 499 -2.52 16.37 -7.12
CA VAL A 499 -3.44 15.30 -6.73
C VAL A 499 -3.49 14.23 -7.83
N ASP A 500 -3.27 12.99 -7.42
CA ASP A 500 -3.22 11.83 -8.31
C ASP A 500 -4.27 10.80 -7.85
N ALA A 501 -5.36 10.70 -8.61
CA ALA A 501 -6.51 9.91 -8.23
C ALA A 501 -6.18 8.41 -8.11
N GLU A 502 -5.29 7.91 -8.97
CA GLU A 502 -4.86 6.49 -8.95
C GLU A 502 -3.96 6.19 -7.74
N LEU A 503 -3.04 7.10 -7.39
CA LEU A 503 -2.22 6.96 -6.18
C LEU A 503 -3.09 6.96 -4.93
N ILE A 504 -4.05 7.88 -4.86
CA ILE A 504 -5.00 7.98 -3.74
C ILE A 504 -5.82 6.70 -3.62
N ARG A 505 -6.25 6.13 -4.76
CA ARG A 505 -6.96 4.86 -4.79
C ARG A 505 -6.14 3.71 -4.21
N LEU A 506 -4.80 3.70 -4.40
CA LEU A 506 -3.92 2.73 -3.74
C LEU A 506 -3.90 2.95 -2.22
N TYR A 507 -3.75 4.18 -1.74
CA TYR A 507 -3.79 4.47 -0.30
C TYR A 507 -5.11 4.10 0.36
N HIS A 508 -6.24 4.36 -0.31
CA HIS A 508 -7.56 3.91 0.14
C HIS A 508 -7.61 2.40 0.33
N ALA A 509 -6.96 1.65 -0.56
CA ALA A 509 -6.97 0.20 -0.54
C ALA A 509 -5.93 -0.41 0.41
N ILE A 510 -4.83 0.30 0.70
CA ILE A 510 -3.84 -0.08 1.71
C ILE A 510 -4.43 0.12 3.11
N HIS A 511 -5.10 1.24 3.36
CA HIS A 511 -5.62 1.64 4.68
C HIS A 511 -7.12 1.41 4.85
N GLU A 512 -7.69 0.52 4.04
CA GLU A 512 -9.09 0.09 4.15
C GLU A 512 -9.35 -0.65 5.47
N HIS A 513 -8.31 -1.25 6.07
CA HIS A 513 -8.37 -1.96 7.34
C HIS A 513 -7.20 -1.56 8.26
N ASP A 514 -7.34 -1.91 9.54
CA ASP A 514 -6.29 -1.77 10.54
C ASP A 514 -5.03 -2.56 10.15
N ILE A 515 -3.90 -1.87 10.01
CA ILE A 515 -2.61 -2.53 9.88
C ILE A 515 -2.04 -2.78 11.28
N ILE A 516 -1.93 -4.05 11.65
CA ILE A 516 -1.43 -4.43 12.98
C ILE A 516 0.00 -3.94 13.16
N GLY A 517 0.24 -3.25 14.28
CA GLY A 517 1.52 -2.62 14.57
C GLY A 517 1.63 -1.20 14.04
N HIS A 518 0.64 -0.62 13.37
CA HIS A 518 0.64 0.83 13.16
C HIS A 518 0.08 1.53 14.41
N GLU A 519 0.93 2.34 15.04
CA GLU A 519 0.62 3.04 16.29
C GLU A 519 0.20 4.50 16.06
N VAL A 520 0.28 4.97 14.81
CA VAL A 520 -0.09 6.32 14.43
C VAL A 520 -0.97 6.27 13.19
N ARG A 521 -2.06 7.04 13.22
CA ARG A 521 -2.93 7.30 12.08
C ARG A 521 -2.93 8.79 11.78
N GLY A 522 -2.99 9.13 10.51
CA GLY A 522 -3.16 10.50 10.07
C GLY A 522 -3.94 10.58 8.76
N TYR A 523 -4.40 11.78 8.45
CA TYR A 523 -5.04 12.06 7.18
C TYR A 523 -4.68 13.45 6.69
N THR A 524 -4.83 13.64 5.37
CA THR A 524 -4.80 14.96 4.73
C THR A 524 -5.97 15.08 3.75
N VAL A 525 -6.52 16.29 3.63
CA VAL A 525 -7.56 16.62 2.66
C VAL A 525 -6.96 17.58 1.64
N LEU A 526 -6.95 17.16 0.38
CA LEU A 526 -6.30 17.86 -0.71
C LEU A 526 -7.33 18.40 -1.68
N GLU A 527 -7.19 19.66 -2.03
CA GLU A 527 -7.85 20.24 -3.20
C GLU A 527 -6.95 20.10 -4.42
N SER A 528 -7.54 19.68 -5.54
CA SER A 528 -6.82 19.52 -6.80
C SER A 528 -6.61 20.88 -7.47
N THR A 529 -5.36 21.24 -7.74
CA THR A 529 -5.04 22.30 -8.70
C THR A 529 -4.13 21.75 -9.82
N PRO A 530 -4.08 22.37 -11.01
CA PRO A 530 -3.33 21.84 -12.15
C PRO A 530 -1.82 21.62 -11.90
N THR A 531 -1.24 22.29 -10.91
CA THR A 531 0.22 22.30 -10.67
C THR A 531 0.65 21.81 -9.30
N LYS A 532 -0.24 21.81 -8.29
CA LYS A 532 0.04 21.33 -6.92
C LYS A 532 -1.26 20.96 -6.19
N SER A 533 -1.17 20.18 -5.13
CA SER A 533 -2.28 20.11 -4.17
C SER A 533 -2.30 21.33 -3.25
N VAL A 534 -3.47 21.68 -2.76
CA VAL A 534 -3.63 22.60 -1.62
C VAL A 534 -4.16 21.79 -0.43
N THR A 535 -3.41 21.80 0.67
CA THR A 535 -3.82 21.15 1.93
C THR A 535 -4.94 21.96 2.57
N LEU A 536 -6.13 21.39 2.61
CA LEU A 536 -7.31 21.99 3.24
C LEU A 536 -7.38 21.70 4.74
N SER A 537 -6.95 20.50 5.15
CA SER A 537 -6.87 20.07 6.55
C SER A 537 -5.98 18.85 6.68
N ARG A 538 -5.29 18.76 7.82
CA ARG A 538 -4.50 17.57 8.19
C ARG A 538 -4.61 17.33 9.69
N ASP A 539 -4.59 16.07 10.10
CA ASP A 539 -4.49 15.70 11.51
C ASP A 539 -3.77 14.34 11.62
N MET A 540 -3.17 14.10 12.78
CA MET A 540 -2.45 12.88 13.09
C MET A 540 -2.47 12.62 14.58
N GLN A 541 -2.80 11.40 14.98
CA GLN A 541 -2.86 11.01 16.38
C GLN A 541 -2.34 9.58 16.58
N ARG A 542 -1.91 9.30 17.81
CA ARG A 542 -1.60 7.94 18.22
C ARG A 542 -2.87 7.10 18.25
N PHE A 543 -2.75 5.90 17.72
CA PHE A 543 -3.81 4.92 17.62
C PHE A 543 -3.48 3.73 18.51
N SER A 544 -4.40 3.42 19.44
CA SER A 544 -4.20 2.37 20.45
C SER A 544 -4.75 1.00 20.03
N GLY A 545 -5.41 0.88 18.87
CA GLY A 545 -6.11 -0.34 18.46
C GLY A 545 -7.40 -0.62 19.24
N VAL A 546 -7.83 0.29 20.13
CA VAL A 546 -9.03 0.09 20.95
C VAL A 546 -10.27 0.40 20.12
N LYS A 547 -11.15 -0.60 19.96
CA LYS A 547 -12.47 -0.40 19.34
C LYS A 547 -13.31 0.56 20.19
N ARG A 548 -13.91 1.54 19.54
CA ARG A 548 -14.79 2.54 20.16
C ARG A 548 -16.21 2.33 19.68
N PRO A 549 -17.21 2.31 20.58
CA PRO A 549 -18.60 2.21 20.16
C PRO A 549 -19.03 3.50 19.44
N VAL A 550 -19.74 3.34 18.33
CA VAL A 550 -20.19 4.43 17.45
C VAL A 550 -21.65 4.75 17.73
N TRP A 551 -21.93 6.02 18.00
CA TRP A 551 -23.28 6.55 18.21
C TRP A 551 -23.65 7.49 17.06
N PHE A 552 -24.74 7.23 16.36
CA PHE A 552 -25.33 8.24 15.48
C PHE A 552 -26.34 9.06 16.27
N ILE A 553 -26.17 10.38 16.23
CA ILE A 553 -27.04 11.33 16.89
C ILE A 553 -27.80 12.08 15.80
N TYR A 554 -29.12 11.98 15.82
CA TYR A 554 -30.02 12.64 14.89
C TYR A 554 -30.77 13.78 15.60
N PRO A 555 -30.32 15.04 15.46
CA PRO A 555 -31.02 16.19 16.00
C PRO A 555 -32.35 16.44 15.28
N GLY A 556 -33.19 17.28 15.89
CA GLY A 556 -34.49 17.65 15.33
C GLY A 556 -34.54 19.07 14.77
N MET A 557 -35.71 19.70 14.90
CA MET A 557 -35.96 21.07 14.46
C MET A 557 -34.99 22.10 15.05
N GLY A 558 -34.64 23.11 14.24
CA GLY A 558 -33.68 24.17 14.55
C GLY A 558 -32.32 24.00 13.86
N TRP A 559 -32.11 22.88 13.16
CA TRP A 559 -30.89 22.56 12.42
C TRP A 559 -30.94 22.96 10.95
N GLN A 560 -32.11 23.32 10.43
CA GLN A 560 -32.30 23.75 9.05
C GLN A 560 -31.68 25.13 8.76
N TRP A 561 -31.27 25.33 7.52
CA TRP A 561 -30.85 26.63 6.99
C TRP A 561 -30.94 26.63 5.46
N PRO A 562 -31.03 27.82 4.82
CA PRO A 562 -31.18 27.93 3.36
C PRO A 562 -29.96 27.37 2.63
N GLY A 563 -30.18 26.57 1.58
CA GLY A 563 -29.10 25.94 0.83
C GLY A 563 -28.31 24.86 1.60
N MET A 564 -28.90 24.24 2.63
CA MET A 564 -28.21 23.26 3.48
C MET A 564 -27.66 22.02 2.76
N ALA A 565 -28.20 21.68 1.59
CA ALA A 565 -27.73 20.55 0.79
C ALA A 565 -26.87 20.97 -0.41
N THR A 566 -26.82 22.25 -0.78
CA THR A 566 -26.31 22.73 -2.08
C THR A 566 -24.92 22.19 -2.42
N GLN A 567 -23.98 22.25 -1.48
CA GLN A 567 -22.62 21.77 -1.71
C GLN A 567 -22.53 20.23 -1.68
N LEU A 568 -23.33 19.57 -0.82
CA LEU A 568 -23.32 18.12 -0.66
C LEU A 568 -23.90 17.38 -1.88
N MET A 569 -24.72 18.04 -2.70
CA MET A 569 -25.22 17.51 -3.98
C MET A 569 -24.09 17.17 -4.97
N ARG A 570 -22.85 17.63 -4.75
CA ARG A 570 -21.67 17.23 -5.54
C ARG A 570 -21.26 15.78 -5.27
N ILE A 571 -21.65 15.20 -4.14
CA ILE A 571 -21.35 13.80 -3.78
C ILE A 571 -22.42 12.90 -4.40
N PRO A 572 -22.08 11.98 -5.32
CA PRO A 572 -23.07 11.20 -6.07
C PRO A 572 -24.04 10.40 -5.20
N ILE A 573 -23.55 9.78 -4.13
CA ILE A 573 -24.37 9.00 -3.19
C ILE A 573 -25.39 9.90 -2.48
N PHE A 574 -24.95 11.08 -2.02
CA PHE A 574 -25.83 12.03 -1.35
C PHE A 574 -26.89 12.58 -2.33
N ALA A 575 -26.48 12.93 -3.55
CA ALA A 575 -27.40 13.41 -4.58
C ALA A 575 -28.47 12.37 -4.93
N ALA A 576 -28.07 11.10 -5.10
CA ALA A 576 -28.99 10.00 -5.38
C ALA A 576 -30.03 9.81 -4.27
N ALA A 577 -29.62 9.94 -3.00
CA ALA A 577 -30.52 9.87 -1.85
C ALA A 577 -31.56 11.00 -1.85
N ILE A 578 -31.12 12.24 -2.13
CA ILE A 578 -32.01 13.41 -2.24
C ILE A 578 -32.96 13.27 -3.43
N GLU A 579 -32.49 12.77 -4.57
CA GLU A 579 -33.32 12.50 -5.75
C GLU A 579 -34.37 11.41 -5.47
N GLY A 580 -34.00 10.35 -4.74
CA GLY A 580 -34.95 9.33 -4.28
C GLY A 580 -36.05 9.92 -3.39
N CYS A 581 -35.66 10.75 -2.42
CA CYS A 581 -36.60 11.48 -1.56
C CYS A 581 -37.49 12.45 -2.36
N HIS A 582 -36.91 13.11 -3.38
CA HIS A 582 -37.65 14.04 -4.25
C HIS A 582 -38.72 13.31 -5.06
N LYS A 583 -38.40 12.15 -5.65
CA LYS A 583 -39.35 11.32 -6.40
C LYS A 583 -40.53 10.86 -5.55
N ALA A 584 -40.30 10.54 -4.28
CA ALA A 584 -41.37 10.18 -3.35
C ALA A 584 -42.33 11.36 -3.05
N LEU A 585 -41.82 12.59 -3.09
CA LEU A 585 -42.57 13.81 -2.77
C LEU A 585 -43.16 14.53 -4.00
N GLU A 586 -42.67 14.24 -5.20
CA GLU A 586 -43.14 14.84 -6.45
C GLU A 586 -44.65 14.66 -6.67
N PRO A 587 -45.27 13.47 -6.43
CA PRO A 587 -46.73 13.30 -6.52
C PRO A 587 -47.53 14.15 -5.53
N LYS A 588 -46.89 14.71 -4.50
CA LYS A 588 -47.49 15.60 -3.51
C LYS A 588 -47.32 17.08 -3.86
N GLY A 589 -46.76 17.39 -5.03
CA GLY A 589 -46.52 18.76 -5.50
C GLY A 589 -45.35 19.44 -4.80
N ILE A 590 -44.45 18.69 -4.17
CA ILE A 590 -43.33 19.23 -3.40
C ILE A 590 -42.02 19.11 -4.19
N ASN A 591 -41.37 20.25 -4.41
CA ASN A 591 -40.03 20.29 -5.01
C ASN A 591 -38.94 20.30 -3.91
N LEU A 592 -38.59 19.10 -3.45
CA LEU A 592 -37.59 18.91 -2.40
C LEU A 592 -36.22 19.48 -2.78
N ILE A 593 -35.76 19.27 -4.03
CA ILE A 593 -34.45 19.77 -4.48
C ILE A 593 -34.38 21.27 -4.27
N LYS A 594 -35.40 22.01 -4.73
CA LYS A 594 -35.49 23.46 -4.51
C LYS A 594 -35.43 23.79 -3.02
N ILE A 595 -36.20 23.10 -2.18
CA ILE A 595 -36.26 23.36 -0.73
C ILE A 595 -34.89 23.23 -0.06
N VAL A 596 -34.07 22.26 -0.46
CA VAL A 596 -32.78 22.02 0.18
C VAL A 596 -31.61 22.78 -0.44
N THR A 597 -31.75 23.32 -1.66
CA THR A 597 -30.67 24.04 -2.36
C THR A 597 -30.86 25.55 -2.49
N ASP A 598 -32.09 26.04 -2.40
CA ASP A 598 -32.41 27.45 -2.62
C ASP A 598 -31.91 28.31 -1.43
N PRO A 599 -31.17 29.41 -1.70
CA PRO A 599 -30.58 30.25 -0.66
C PRO A 599 -31.56 31.20 0.03
N ASP A 600 -32.83 31.27 -0.39
CA ASP A 600 -33.83 32.15 0.22
C ASP A 600 -34.08 31.81 1.70
N PRO A 601 -33.83 32.74 2.65
CA PRO A 601 -34.17 32.59 4.06
C PRO A 601 -35.62 32.19 4.33
N GLY A 602 -36.56 32.69 3.52
CA GLY A 602 -37.99 32.47 3.71
C GLY A 602 -38.42 31.01 3.53
N ILE A 603 -37.61 30.17 2.88
CA ILE A 603 -37.95 28.75 2.67
C ILE A 603 -38.01 27.98 3.99
N CYS A 604 -37.14 28.34 4.94
CA CYS A 604 -37.07 27.70 6.25
C CYS A 604 -38.18 28.17 7.21
N ASP A 605 -38.92 29.24 6.88
CA ASP A 605 -40.04 29.70 7.71
C ASP A 605 -41.23 28.74 7.62
N ASN A 606 -41.36 28.05 6.48
CA ASN A 606 -42.34 26.99 6.30
C ASN A 606 -41.91 25.72 7.08
N ILE A 607 -42.76 25.30 8.01
CA ILE A 607 -42.53 24.12 8.85
C ILE A 607 -42.42 22.82 8.04
N LEU A 608 -43.26 22.65 7.02
CA LEU A 608 -43.23 21.48 6.15
C LEU A 608 -41.88 21.40 5.45
N ASN A 609 -41.41 22.50 4.87
CA ASN A 609 -40.10 22.59 4.21
C ASN A 609 -38.96 22.24 5.18
N SER A 610 -39.01 22.74 6.42
CA SER A 610 -38.00 22.46 7.43
C SER A 610 -37.93 20.96 7.78
N LEU A 611 -39.06 20.31 8.02
CA LEU A 611 -39.11 18.91 8.43
C LEU A 611 -38.63 17.96 7.33
N ILE A 612 -39.15 18.13 6.10
CA ILE A 612 -38.73 17.28 4.99
C ILE A 612 -37.28 17.57 4.58
N GLY A 613 -36.84 18.82 4.68
CA GLY A 613 -35.47 19.20 4.37
C GLY A 613 -34.45 18.59 5.34
N ILE A 614 -34.69 18.69 6.66
CA ILE A 614 -33.81 18.05 7.67
C ILE A 614 -33.77 16.54 7.45
N THR A 615 -34.94 15.92 7.28
CA THR A 615 -35.06 14.47 7.11
C THR A 615 -34.32 13.99 5.86
N ALA A 616 -34.49 14.68 4.72
CA ALA A 616 -33.79 14.35 3.48
C ALA A 616 -32.27 14.43 3.62
N VAL A 617 -31.75 15.49 4.27
CA VAL A 617 -30.31 15.62 4.53
C VAL A 617 -29.82 14.52 5.47
N GLN A 618 -30.59 14.16 6.50
CA GLN A 618 -30.25 13.06 7.41
C GLN A 618 -30.19 11.70 6.68
N ILE A 619 -31.13 11.42 5.77
CA ILE A 619 -31.10 10.24 4.91
C ILE A 619 -29.82 10.26 4.06
N GLY A 620 -29.54 11.35 3.33
CA GLY A 620 -28.37 11.44 2.46
C GLY A 620 -27.03 11.31 3.20
N LEU A 621 -26.90 11.92 4.39
CA LEU A 621 -25.69 11.75 5.22
C LEU A 621 -25.55 10.32 5.76
N THR A 622 -26.68 9.68 6.11
CA THR A 622 -26.68 8.28 6.55
C THR A 622 -26.24 7.36 5.41
N ASP A 623 -26.69 7.61 4.18
CA ASP A 623 -26.27 6.83 3.00
C ASP A 623 -24.78 6.99 2.71
N VAL A 624 -24.23 8.20 2.87
CA VAL A 624 -22.78 8.40 2.75
C VAL A 624 -22.03 7.60 3.82
N LEU A 625 -22.46 7.64 5.08
CA LEU A 625 -21.83 6.86 6.16
C LEU A 625 -21.91 5.34 5.90
N LYS A 626 -23.09 4.84 5.50
CA LYS A 626 -23.30 3.43 5.10
C LYS A 626 -22.40 3.06 3.94
N ALA A 627 -22.28 3.91 2.92
CA ALA A 627 -21.44 3.66 1.75
C ALA A 627 -19.95 3.59 2.09
N VAL A 628 -19.47 4.38 3.06
CA VAL A 628 -18.09 4.26 3.56
C VAL A 628 -17.93 3.19 4.66
N GLY A 629 -18.92 2.33 4.89
CA GLY A 629 -18.83 1.22 5.84
C GLY A 629 -18.87 1.61 7.32
N ILE A 630 -19.30 2.84 7.64
CA ILE A 630 -19.49 3.28 9.02
C ILE A 630 -20.94 2.97 9.43
N ALA A 631 -21.09 1.98 10.30
CA ALA A 631 -22.36 1.64 10.93
C ALA A 631 -22.41 2.11 12.40
N PRO A 632 -23.58 2.51 12.91
CA PRO A 632 -23.75 2.79 14.33
C PRO A 632 -23.81 1.49 15.14
N ASP A 633 -23.19 1.47 16.33
CA ASP A 633 -23.52 0.49 17.37
C ASP A 633 -24.79 0.90 18.12
N TYR A 634 -25.08 2.20 18.15
CA TYR A 634 -26.23 2.80 18.81
C TYR A 634 -26.74 4.02 18.04
N VAL A 635 -28.04 4.27 18.09
CA VAL A 635 -28.67 5.45 17.50
C VAL A 635 -29.47 6.20 18.57
N ILE A 636 -29.48 7.53 18.48
CA ILE A 636 -30.33 8.36 19.34
C ILE A 636 -30.88 9.55 18.55
N GLY A 637 -32.20 9.68 18.59
CA GLY A 637 -32.95 10.71 17.88
C GLY A 637 -33.50 11.72 18.85
N HIS A 638 -33.60 12.97 18.40
CA HIS A 638 -34.32 14.01 19.14
C HIS A 638 -35.45 14.56 18.26
N ASN A 639 -36.70 14.33 18.66
CA ASN A 639 -37.90 14.77 17.93
C ASN A 639 -37.88 14.18 16.49
N ILE A 640 -38.02 14.99 15.44
CA ILE A 640 -38.03 14.52 14.04
C ILE A 640 -36.79 13.68 13.66
N GLY A 641 -35.67 13.85 14.39
CA GLY A 641 -34.49 13.01 14.22
C GLY A 641 -34.70 11.52 14.57
N GLU A 642 -35.77 11.15 15.27
CA GLU A 642 -36.16 9.75 15.46
C GLU A 642 -36.52 9.06 14.13
N LEU A 643 -37.02 9.80 13.13
CA LEU A 643 -37.18 9.26 11.77
C LEU A 643 -35.83 8.90 11.16
N GLY A 644 -34.82 9.74 11.38
CA GLY A 644 -33.44 9.44 10.99
C GLY A 644 -32.88 8.19 11.68
N CYS A 645 -33.26 7.96 12.94
CA CYS A 645 -32.90 6.72 13.66
C CYS A 645 -33.60 5.50 13.08
N ALA A 646 -34.89 5.59 12.78
CA ALA A 646 -35.64 4.50 12.15
C ALA A 646 -35.06 4.13 10.77
N TYR A 647 -34.54 5.11 10.03
CA TYR A 647 -33.82 4.86 8.78
C TYR A 647 -32.43 4.24 8.98
N ALA A 648 -31.70 4.71 9.99
CA ALA A 648 -30.38 4.18 10.33
C ALA A 648 -30.43 2.73 10.82
N ASP A 649 -31.50 2.36 11.54
CA ASP A 649 -31.79 1.04 12.07
C ASP A 649 -32.58 0.15 11.10
N ASP A 650 -32.73 0.59 9.83
CA ASP A 650 -33.42 -0.11 8.74
C ASP A 650 -34.89 -0.49 9.04
N CYS A 651 -35.51 0.09 10.08
CA CYS A 651 -36.93 -0.04 10.37
C CYS A 651 -37.78 0.63 9.28
N PHE A 652 -37.31 1.76 8.75
CA PHE A 652 -37.97 2.51 7.68
C PHE A 652 -37.10 2.55 6.42
N THR A 653 -37.74 2.48 5.25
CA THR A 653 -37.09 2.84 3.99
C THR A 653 -36.91 4.36 3.86
N ALA A 654 -36.07 4.83 2.94
CA ALA A 654 -35.92 6.26 2.67
C ALA A 654 -37.26 6.92 2.30
N GLU A 655 -38.08 6.23 1.50
CA GLU A 655 -39.42 6.67 1.11
C GLU A 655 -40.37 6.77 2.31
N GLN A 656 -40.43 5.74 3.17
CA GLN A 656 -41.26 5.77 4.37
C GLN A 656 -40.85 6.89 5.33
N THR A 657 -39.54 7.11 5.46
CA THR A 657 -38.96 8.15 6.31
C THR A 657 -39.36 9.54 5.83
N ILE A 658 -39.17 9.84 4.53
CA ILE A 658 -39.49 11.16 3.99
C ILE A 658 -41.00 11.43 3.94
N LEU A 659 -41.82 10.42 3.62
CA LEU A 659 -43.28 10.55 3.63
C LEU A 659 -43.82 10.74 5.04
N SER A 660 -43.22 10.11 6.05
CA SER A 660 -43.58 10.35 7.45
C SER A 660 -43.30 11.79 7.87
N ALA A 661 -42.14 12.33 7.48
CA ALA A 661 -41.82 13.75 7.72
C ALA A 661 -42.79 14.69 6.99
N TYR A 662 -43.18 14.36 5.76
CA TYR A 662 -44.18 15.11 4.99
C TYR A 662 -45.55 15.10 5.67
N SER A 663 -46.04 13.93 6.08
CA SER A 663 -47.33 13.81 6.77
C SER A 663 -47.35 14.57 8.09
N GLN A 664 -46.27 14.52 8.86
CA GLN A 664 -46.14 15.32 10.09
C GLN A 664 -46.15 16.82 9.78
N GLY A 665 -45.37 17.27 8.78
CA GLY A 665 -45.35 18.68 8.40
C GLY A 665 -46.67 19.20 7.86
N LEU A 666 -47.41 18.38 7.09
CA LEU A 666 -48.72 18.73 6.56
C LEU A 666 -49.73 18.91 7.70
N ALA A 667 -49.81 17.94 8.61
CA ALA A 667 -50.70 18.01 9.77
C ALA A 667 -50.43 19.25 10.63
N LEU A 668 -49.15 19.58 10.86
CA LEU A 668 -48.77 20.78 11.62
C LEU A 668 -49.10 22.09 10.88
N THR A 669 -49.10 22.08 9.55
CA THR A 669 -49.46 23.25 8.73
C THR A 669 -50.98 23.45 8.68
N GLU A 670 -51.76 22.37 8.62
CA GLU A 670 -53.23 22.40 8.52
C GLU A 670 -53.94 22.64 9.86
N THR A 671 -53.27 22.40 10.99
CA THR A 671 -53.86 22.59 12.32
C THR A 671 -53.80 24.07 12.73
N SER A 672 -54.93 24.66 13.11
CA SER A 672 -55.01 26.02 13.68
C SER A 672 -54.48 26.05 15.13
N LEU A 673 -53.16 26.03 15.27
CA LEU A 673 -52.52 26.08 16.58
C LEU A 673 -52.56 27.50 17.16
N ILE A 674 -52.82 27.59 18.47
CA ILE A 674 -52.52 28.80 19.26
C ILE A 674 -51.04 29.13 19.04
N LYS A 675 -50.70 30.38 18.68
CA LYS A 675 -49.30 30.80 18.49
C LYS A 675 -48.50 30.52 19.76
N ARG A 676 -47.61 29.53 19.70
CA ARG A 676 -46.73 29.13 20.80
C ARG A 676 -45.28 29.27 20.34
N SER A 677 -44.38 29.60 21.27
CA SER A 677 -42.96 29.78 21.02
C SER A 677 -42.16 28.82 21.92
N MET A 678 -40.87 28.68 21.62
CA MET A 678 -39.91 27.90 22.40
C MET A 678 -38.70 28.76 22.73
N ALA A 679 -38.10 28.55 23.90
CA ALA A 679 -36.86 29.23 24.27
C ALA A 679 -35.90 28.27 24.96
N ILE A 680 -34.60 28.45 24.74
CA ILE A 680 -33.54 27.78 25.50
C ILE A 680 -33.17 28.69 26.68
N VAL A 681 -33.09 28.11 27.87
CA VAL A 681 -32.76 28.77 29.14
C VAL A 681 -31.53 28.09 29.76
N GLY A 682 -30.59 28.91 30.22
CA GLY A 682 -29.33 28.50 30.82
C GLY A 682 -29.44 28.15 32.31
N LEU A 683 -30.40 27.31 32.69
CA LEU A 683 -30.64 26.87 34.07
C LEU A 683 -30.73 25.35 34.15
N ASP A 684 -30.58 24.82 35.37
CA ASP A 684 -30.84 23.40 35.62
C ASP A 684 -32.33 23.10 35.80
N TYR A 685 -32.69 21.80 35.76
CA TYR A 685 -34.09 21.38 35.75
C TYR A 685 -34.81 21.74 37.04
N SER A 686 -34.13 21.60 38.18
CA SER A 686 -34.71 21.91 39.48
C SER A 686 -34.97 23.41 39.66
N GLN A 687 -34.09 24.25 39.12
CA GLN A 687 -34.27 25.69 39.10
C GLN A 687 -35.41 26.08 38.17
N MET A 688 -35.46 25.51 36.97
CA MET A 688 -36.43 25.87 35.94
C MET A 688 -37.87 25.57 36.37
N ILE A 689 -38.13 24.38 36.94
CA ILE A 689 -39.48 24.02 37.41
C ILE A 689 -39.98 24.94 38.53
N THR A 690 -39.07 25.54 39.30
CA THR A 690 -39.43 26.41 40.43
C THR A 690 -39.86 27.81 39.97
N ILE A 691 -39.35 28.26 38.82
CA ILE A 691 -39.57 29.62 38.31
C ILE A 691 -40.48 29.67 37.07
N CYS A 692 -40.84 28.51 36.49
CA CYS A 692 -41.66 28.43 35.29
C CYS A 692 -43.10 28.88 35.59
N PRO A 693 -43.66 29.85 34.85
CA PRO A 693 -45.07 30.18 34.91
C PRO A 693 -45.94 28.97 34.53
N PRO A 694 -47.17 28.85 35.05
CA PRO A 694 -48.06 27.73 34.72
C PRO A 694 -48.41 27.63 33.22
N GLU A 695 -48.27 28.72 32.45
CA GLU A 695 -48.49 28.76 31.01
C GLU A 695 -47.27 28.29 30.18
N ILE A 696 -46.12 28.07 30.83
CA ILE A 696 -44.87 27.67 30.21
C ILE A 696 -44.46 26.30 30.76
N GLU A 697 -44.15 25.37 29.86
CA GLU A 697 -43.73 24.03 30.19
C GLU A 697 -42.25 23.82 29.89
N VAL A 698 -41.60 22.96 30.67
CA VAL A 698 -40.26 22.44 30.34
C VAL A 698 -40.43 21.26 29.38
N VAL A 699 -39.91 21.39 28.16
CA VAL A 699 -40.11 20.43 27.06
C VAL A 699 -38.87 19.66 26.65
N CYS A 700 -37.67 20.07 27.05
CA CYS A 700 -36.46 19.27 26.82
C CYS A 700 -35.33 19.69 27.75
N CYS A 701 -34.63 18.71 28.32
CA CYS A 701 -33.35 18.94 29.01
C CYS A 701 -32.22 18.54 28.06
N LYS A 702 -31.58 19.53 27.41
CA LYS A 702 -30.49 19.29 26.46
C LYS A 702 -29.16 19.01 27.15
N GLY A 703 -28.97 19.55 28.35
CA GLY A 703 -27.80 19.33 29.20
C GLY A 703 -28.06 19.83 30.63
N PRO A 704 -27.06 19.74 31.53
CA PRO A 704 -27.24 20.05 32.95
C PRO A 704 -27.80 21.45 33.21
N ASN A 705 -27.36 22.44 32.42
CA ASN A 705 -27.77 23.85 32.52
C ASN A 705 -28.33 24.36 31.19
N SER A 706 -29.00 23.50 30.41
CA SER A 706 -29.57 23.88 29.11
C SER A 706 -30.94 23.24 28.93
N ILE A 707 -31.97 24.04 29.14
CA ILE A 707 -33.37 23.59 29.13
C ILE A 707 -34.13 24.31 28.04
N THR A 708 -34.95 23.57 27.32
CA THR A 708 -35.91 24.15 26.39
C THR A 708 -37.27 24.21 27.06
N ILE A 709 -37.86 25.40 27.05
CA ILE A 709 -39.22 25.68 27.51
C ILE A 709 -40.13 25.98 26.32
N SER A 710 -41.43 25.76 26.49
CA SER A 710 -42.46 26.04 25.49
C SER A 710 -43.74 26.57 26.11
N GLY A 711 -44.39 27.51 25.44
CA GLY A 711 -45.63 28.14 25.90
C GLY A 711 -46.21 29.09 24.85
N PRO A 712 -47.32 29.78 25.13
CA PRO A 712 -47.83 30.83 24.26
C PRO A 712 -46.76 31.88 23.93
N ALA A 713 -46.73 32.36 22.68
CA ALA A 713 -45.62 33.18 22.17
C ALA A 713 -45.38 34.45 23.00
N ASP A 714 -46.46 35.14 23.40
CA ASP A 714 -46.38 36.35 24.21
C ASP A 714 -45.83 36.08 25.63
N PHE A 715 -46.17 34.92 26.20
CA PHE A 715 -45.69 34.50 27.51
C PHE A 715 -44.20 34.12 27.47
N ILE A 716 -43.78 33.38 26.45
CA ILE A 716 -42.36 33.04 26.26
C ILE A 716 -41.53 34.30 26.09
N LYS A 717 -41.96 35.22 25.22
CA LYS A 717 -41.24 36.48 24.99
C LYS A 717 -41.09 37.30 26.27
N SER A 718 -42.17 37.43 27.04
CA SER A 718 -42.18 38.14 28.32
C SER A 718 -41.27 37.47 29.35
N PHE A 719 -41.29 36.15 29.41
CA PHE A 719 -40.51 35.37 30.35
C PHE A 719 -39.01 35.35 30.01
N VAL A 720 -38.65 35.25 28.73
CA VAL A 720 -37.27 35.38 28.24
C VAL A 720 -36.71 36.76 28.61
N ALA A 721 -37.47 37.84 28.40
CA ALA A 721 -37.04 39.18 28.78
C ALA A 721 -36.83 39.31 30.31
N LYS A 722 -37.69 38.69 31.12
CA LYS A 722 -37.54 38.63 32.58
C LYS A 722 -36.27 37.90 33.01
N LEU A 723 -36.00 36.73 32.43
CA LEU A 723 -34.79 35.95 32.70
C LEU A 723 -33.53 36.72 32.30
N PHE A 724 -33.56 37.36 31.14
CA PHE A 724 -32.45 38.19 30.66
C PHE A 724 -32.15 39.36 31.62
N ALA A 725 -33.20 40.04 32.12
CA ALA A 725 -33.05 41.11 33.12
C ALA A 725 -32.47 40.61 34.46
N GLN A 726 -32.61 39.32 34.77
CA GLN A 726 -32.04 38.66 35.96
C GLN A 726 -30.63 38.11 35.71
N GLY A 727 -30.03 38.36 34.54
CA GLY A 727 -28.72 37.86 34.16
C GLY A 727 -28.69 36.38 33.79
N VAL A 728 -29.86 35.76 33.58
CA VAL A 728 -29.97 34.37 33.12
C VAL A 728 -29.99 34.33 31.59
N PHE A 729 -29.19 33.45 31.00
CA PHE A 729 -29.22 33.23 29.55
C PHE A 729 -30.59 32.68 29.15
N ALA A 730 -31.29 33.37 28.25
CA ALA A 730 -32.54 32.92 27.65
C ALA A 730 -32.61 33.40 26.20
N LYS A 731 -32.92 32.50 25.26
CA LYS A 731 -33.00 32.82 23.82
C LYS A 731 -34.13 32.05 23.15
N GLU A 732 -34.98 32.75 22.41
CA GLU A 732 -36.03 32.13 21.60
C GLU A 732 -35.44 31.25 20.48
N VAL A 733 -36.10 30.12 20.21
CA VAL A 733 -35.71 29.14 19.19
C VAL A 733 -36.65 29.28 17.99
N PRO A 734 -36.13 29.35 16.76
CA PRO A 734 -36.95 29.32 15.55
C PRO A 734 -37.73 28.00 15.47
N CYS A 735 -39.05 28.06 15.67
CA CYS A 735 -39.95 26.91 15.65
C CYS A 735 -41.18 27.12 14.75
N SER A 736 -41.17 28.16 13.89
CA SER A 736 -42.30 28.52 13.01
C SER A 736 -43.64 28.67 13.75
N ASN A 737 -43.61 29.12 15.02
CA ASN A 737 -44.76 29.30 15.92
C ASN A 737 -45.49 28.00 16.35
N ILE A 738 -44.83 26.84 16.25
CA ILE A 738 -45.40 25.53 16.58
C ILE A 738 -44.49 24.84 17.62
N PRO A 739 -45.01 24.48 18.81
CA PRO A 739 -44.22 23.83 19.83
C PRO A 739 -44.23 22.32 19.64
N TYR A 740 -43.06 21.70 19.80
CA TYR A 740 -42.93 20.24 19.77
C TYR A 740 -42.85 19.70 21.20
N ASN A 741 -43.46 18.53 21.44
CA ASN A 741 -43.44 17.76 22.69
C ASN A 741 -44.09 18.45 23.91
N SER A 742 -45.43 18.46 24.01
CA SER A 742 -46.15 18.80 25.25
C SER A 742 -47.04 17.65 25.76
N HIS A 743 -47.18 17.60 27.09
CA HIS A 743 -47.87 16.62 27.93
C HIS A 743 -47.22 15.22 27.99
N ASN A 744 -46.39 15.04 29.03
CA ASN A 744 -45.69 13.82 29.48
C ASN A 744 -44.34 13.52 28.82
N ILE A 745 -43.29 14.14 29.35
CA ILE A 745 -41.91 13.68 29.13
C ILE A 745 -41.51 12.83 30.34
N ALA A 746 -41.33 11.53 30.12
CA ALA A 746 -40.64 10.68 31.08
C ALA A 746 -39.20 11.20 31.25
N LYS A 747 -38.75 11.35 32.50
CA LYS A 747 -37.39 11.81 32.82
C LYS A 747 -36.40 10.69 32.46
N VAL A 748 -35.93 10.66 31.21
CA VAL A 748 -34.89 9.74 30.76
C VAL A 748 -33.60 10.55 30.59
N GLU A 749 -32.71 10.43 31.57
CA GLU A 749 -31.35 10.96 31.44
C GLU A 749 -30.53 9.99 30.58
N THR A 750 -30.16 10.34 29.36
CA THR A 750 -29.45 9.40 28.45
C THR A 750 -27.92 9.53 28.51
N SER A 751 -27.40 10.57 29.18
CA SER A 751 -25.97 10.88 29.27
C SER A 751 -25.13 9.73 29.87
N HIS A 752 -25.71 8.95 30.79
CA HIS A 752 -25.03 7.81 31.41
C HIS A 752 -24.96 6.56 30.52
N LEU A 753 -25.77 6.49 29.45
CA LEU A 753 -25.76 5.39 28.48
C LEU A 753 -24.54 5.45 27.55
N PHE A 754 -23.94 6.64 27.40
CA PHE A 754 -22.75 6.80 26.58
C PHE A 754 -21.53 6.12 27.22
N HIS A 755 -20.90 5.25 26.44
CA HIS A 755 -19.67 4.58 26.82
C HIS A 755 -18.54 5.61 26.96
N HIS A 756 -17.61 5.38 27.89
CA HIS A 756 -16.59 6.39 28.24
C HIS A 756 -15.61 6.73 27.10
N ASN A 757 -15.49 5.90 26.08
CA ASN A 757 -14.59 6.05 24.93
C ASN A 757 -15.33 6.14 23.59
N ALA A 758 -16.66 6.35 23.60
CA ALA A 758 -17.50 6.37 22.42
C ALA A 758 -17.08 7.43 21.39
N ILE A 759 -17.44 7.20 20.13
CA ILE A 759 -17.47 8.18 19.07
C ILE A 759 -18.93 8.55 18.84
N THR A 760 -19.27 9.84 18.91
CA THR A 760 -20.60 10.32 18.52
C THR A 760 -20.51 11.09 17.20
N ILE A 761 -21.43 10.79 16.29
CA ILE A 761 -21.53 11.41 14.97
C ILE A 761 -22.88 12.12 14.89
N GLU A 762 -22.84 13.45 14.80
CA GLU A 762 -24.03 14.28 14.61
C GLU A 762 -24.43 14.26 13.12
N VAL A 763 -25.49 13.50 12.81
CA VAL A 763 -26.03 13.33 11.47
C VAL A 763 -27.14 14.38 11.27
N ALA A 764 -26.73 15.56 10.79
CA ALA A 764 -27.61 16.71 10.69
C ALA A 764 -27.09 17.75 9.69
N PRO A 765 -27.93 18.68 9.20
CA PRO A 765 -27.50 19.79 8.36
C PRO A 765 -26.60 20.82 9.09
N HIS A 766 -26.37 20.70 10.41
CA HIS A 766 -25.48 21.58 11.17
C HIS A 766 -24.97 20.92 12.47
N GLY A 767 -23.70 21.10 12.84
CA GLY A 767 -23.16 20.61 14.12
C GLY A 767 -23.42 21.49 15.34
N LEU A 768 -24.68 21.72 15.74
CA LEU A 768 -25.02 22.59 16.88
C LEU A 768 -25.00 21.85 18.23
N LEU A 769 -25.15 20.51 18.26
CA LEU A 769 -25.11 19.76 19.51
C LEU A 769 -23.70 19.67 20.11
N GLN A 770 -22.65 19.99 19.34
CA GLN A 770 -21.26 19.80 19.77
C GLN A 770 -20.92 20.48 21.11
N GLU A 771 -21.38 21.72 21.33
CA GLU A 771 -21.14 22.43 22.60
C GLU A 771 -21.90 21.80 23.77
N ILE A 772 -23.15 21.40 23.53
CA ILE A 772 -24.02 20.78 24.52
C ILE A 772 -23.48 19.40 24.93
N LEU A 773 -23.07 18.60 23.94
CA LEU A 773 -22.50 17.26 24.16
C LEU A 773 -21.17 17.37 24.91
N ARG A 774 -20.30 18.35 24.59
CA ARG A 774 -19.04 18.55 25.33
C ARG A 774 -19.27 18.90 26.81
N GLY A 775 -20.33 19.66 27.12
CA GLY A 775 -20.70 20.00 28.49
C GLY A 775 -21.40 18.87 29.26
N SER A 776 -21.99 17.91 28.55
CA SER A 776 -22.86 16.87 29.14
C SER A 776 -22.24 15.46 29.13
N LEU A 777 -21.27 15.21 28.25
CA LEU A 777 -20.61 13.92 28.08
C LEU A 777 -19.24 13.86 28.75
N LYS A 778 -18.73 12.65 28.97
CA LYS A 778 -17.40 12.41 29.54
C LYS A 778 -16.31 12.93 28.58
N LYS A 779 -15.21 13.46 29.14
CA LYS A 779 -14.09 14.08 28.39
C LYS A 779 -13.43 13.19 27.34
N ASN A 780 -13.54 11.86 27.46
CA ASN A 780 -12.90 10.89 26.56
C ASN A 780 -13.76 10.50 25.35
N ILE A 781 -15.00 11.03 25.25
CA ILE A 781 -15.89 10.83 24.11
C ILE A 781 -15.50 11.79 22.99
N ILE A 782 -15.39 11.26 21.78
CA ILE A 782 -15.07 12.04 20.57
C ILE A 782 -16.38 12.41 19.89
N ASN A 783 -16.66 13.71 19.74
CA ASN A 783 -17.87 14.21 19.07
C ASN A 783 -17.49 14.81 17.71
N ILE A 784 -18.15 14.36 16.65
CA ILE A 784 -17.89 14.77 15.26
C ILE A 784 -19.19 15.22 14.61
N SER A 785 -19.18 16.38 13.97
CA SER A 785 -20.26 16.85 13.10
C SER A 785 -19.88 16.66 11.64
N LEU A 786 -20.86 16.32 10.81
CA LEU A 786 -20.68 16.11 9.38
C LEU A 786 -20.84 17.40 8.55
N VAL A 787 -21.61 18.37 9.06
CA VAL A 787 -21.99 19.59 8.32
C VAL A 787 -21.88 20.81 9.23
N GLN A 788 -21.55 21.96 8.67
CA GLN A 788 -21.48 23.23 9.37
C GLN A 788 -22.25 24.32 8.62
N LYS A 789 -23.24 24.93 9.30
CA LYS A 789 -24.00 26.06 8.79
C LYS A 789 -23.07 27.21 8.41
N ASN A 790 -23.33 27.82 7.25
CA ASN A 790 -22.55 28.92 6.66
C ASN A 790 -21.09 28.58 6.31
N HIS A 791 -20.69 27.30 6.34
CA HIS A 791 -19.38 26.91 5.79
C HIS A 791 -19.38 27.07 4.26
N LYS A 792 -18.25 27.51 3.70
CA LYS A 792 -18.13 27.79 2.27
C LYS A 792 -18.31 26.54 1.41
N ASP A 793 -17.77 25.41 1.88
CA ASP A 793 -17.90 24.11 1.23
C ASP A 793 -18.18 23.02 2.28
N ASN A 794 -19.39 22.47 2.32
CA ASN A 794 -19.73 21.41 3.26
C ASN A 794 -19.22 20.03 2.82
N VAL A 795 -18.80 19.84 1.57
CA VAL A 795 -18.08 18.63 1.15
C VAL A 795 -16.75 18.55 1.89
N GLN A 796 -16.02 19.67 2.01
CA GLN A 796 -14.78 19.72 2.79
C GLN A 796 -15.01 19.37 4.27
N VAL A 797 -16.10 19.85 4.88
CA VAL A 797 -16.43 19.55 6.28
C VAL A 797 -16.68 18.06 6.48
N LEU A 798 -17.49 17.46 5.61
CA LEU A 798 -17.82 16.04 5.64
C LEU A 798 -16.59 15.16 5.42
N VAL A 799 -15.79 15.48 4.39
CA VAL A 799 -14.56 14.74 4.08
C VAL A 799 -13.54 14.86 5.22
N ASN A 800 -13.40 16.04 5.84
CA ASN A 800 -12.59 16.21 7.04
C ASN A 800 -13.13 15.43 8.25
N ALA A 801 -14.45 15.34 8.41
CA ALA A 801 -15.08 14.52 9.45
C ALA A 801 -14.77 13.03 9.27
N LEU A 802 -14.80 12.52 8.03
CA LEU A 802 -14.38 11.14 7.71
C LEU A 802 -12.90 10.89 8.06
N GLY A 803 -12.02 11.86 7.81
CA GLY A 803 -10.62 11.78 8.25
C GLY A 803 -10.47 11.71 9.78
N LYS A 804 -11.24 12.53 10.52
CA LYS A 804 -11.26 12.46 11.99
C LYS A 804 -11.78 11.11 12.50
N LEU A 805 -12.77 10.52 11.82
CA LEU A 805 -13.28 9.20 12.15
C LEU A 805 -12.21 8.12 11.94
N TYR A 806 -11.40 8.22 10.87
CA TYR A 806 -10.27 7.33 10.64
C TYR A 806 -9.23 7.39 11.78
N VAL A 807 -8.83 8.61 12.17
CA VAL A 807 -7.86 8.82 13.26
C VAL A 807 -8.44 8.43 14.62
N ALA A 808 -9.75 8.56 14.81
CA ALA A 808 -10.44 8.08 16.01
C ALA A 808 -10.47 6.54 16.11
N GLY A 809 -10.16 5.82 15.03
CA GLY A 809 -10.02 4.36 14.98
C GLY A 809 -11.06 3.62 14.13
N LEU A 810 -11.82 4.33 13.28
CA LEU A 810 -12.70 3.70 12.30
C LEU A 810 -11.98 3.50 10.96
N ASN A 811 -12.56 2.72 10.05
CA ASN A 811 -11.97 2.43 8.74
C ASN A 811 -12.96 2.75 7.61
N PRO A 812 -13.09 4.03 7.25
CA PRO A 812 -14.01 4.41 6.18
C PRO A 812 -13.52 3.88 4.82
N HIS A 813 -14.42 3.25 4.06
CA HIS A 813 -14.17 2.80 2.68
C HIS A 813 -14.24 3.98 1.70
N LEU A 814 -13.21 4.83 1.74
CA LEU A 814 -13.18 6.14 1.09
C LEU A 814 -13.33 6.11 -0.44
N ALA A 815 -12.98 5.00 -1.09
CA ALA A 815 -13.11 4.88 -2.54
C ALA A 815 -14.58 5.02 -3.01
N ASN A 816 -15.54 4.70 -2.15
CA ASN A 816 -16.96 4.64 -2.51
C ASN A 816 -17.61 6.02 -2.72
N ILE A 817 -17.01 7.10 -2.19
CA ILE A 817 -17.52 8.48 -2.36
C ILE A 817 -16.93 9.22 -3.56
N TYR A 818 -16.00 8.59 -4.29
CA TYR A 818 -15.33 9.17 -5.45
C TYR A 818 -15.66 8.39 -6.74
N PRO A 819 -15.42 8.98 -7.93
CA PRO A 819 -15.54 8.23 -9.18
C PRO A 819 -14.66 6.99 -9.19
N HIS A 820 -15.20 5.91 -9.75
CA HIS A 820 -14.52 4.61 -9.80
C HIS A 820 -13.22 4.67 -10.62
N ILE A 821 -12.15 4.10 -10.07
CA ILE A 821 -10.84 3.97 -10.71
C ILE A 821 -10.51 2.49 -10.85
N SER A 822 -10.27 2.05 -12.08
CA SER A 822 -9.95 0.66 -12.38
C SER A 822 -8.51 0.31 -12.03
N TYR A 823 -8.30 -0.89 -11.52
CA TYR A 823 -6.98 -1.51 -11.44
C TYR A 823 -6.63 -2.29 -12.72
N PRO A 824 -5.33 -2.55 -12.97
CA PRO A 824 -4.18 -1.98 -12.28
C PRO A 824 -4.01 -0.48 -12.59
N VAL A 825 -3.36 0.26 -11.68
CA VAL A 825 -3.02 1.67 -11.91
C VAL A 825 -2.09 1.83 -13.11
N SER A 826 -2.17 3.02 -13.73
CA SER A 826 -1.38 3.40 -14.89
C SER A 826 0.10 3.58 -14.56
N ARG A 827 0.92 3.51 -15.61
CA ARG A 827 2.36 3.79 -15.59
C ARG A 827 2.63 5.20 -15.07
N GLY A 828 3.70 5.36 -14.29
CA GLY A 828 4.09 6.65 -13.72
C GLY A 828 3.32 7.03 -12.44
N THR A 829 2.39 6.19 -11.97
CA THR A 829 1.81 6.33 -10.63
C THR A 829 2.92 6.16 -9.58
N PRO A 830 3.18 7.15 -8.70
CA PRO A 830 4.35 7.15 -7.83
C PRO A 830 4.51 5.90 -6.96
N MET A 831 5.75 5.45 -6.74
CA MET A 831 6.08 4.32 -5.85
C MET A 831 5.76 4.68 -4.39
N ILE A 832 5.49 3.68 -3.54
CA ILE A 832 5.14 3.88 -2.12
C ILE A 832 6.21 3.32 -1.18
N SER A 833 6.95 2.28 -1.58
CA SER A 833 7.92 1.58 -0.70
C SER A 833 8.90 2.51 0.03
N HIS A 834 9.42 3.54 -0.64
CA HIS A 834 10.38 4.50 -0.08
C HIS A 834 9.82 5.46 0.99
N LEU A 835 8.49 5.55 1.12
CA LEU A 835 7.82 6.42 2.10
C LEU A 835 7.61 5.72 3.44
N ILE A 836 7.72 4.39 3.47
CA ILE A 836 7.58 3.61 4.68
C ILE A 836 8.81 3.86 5.57
N GLU A 837 8.57 4.37 6.77
CA GLU A 837 9.59 4.52 7.80
C GLU A 837 9.32 3.63 9.01
N TRP A 838 10.40 3.13 9.55
CA TRP A 838 10.45 2.14 10.62
C TRP A 838 10.87 2.78 11.94
N GLU A 839 10.57 2.14 13.06
CA GLU A 839 11.10 2.56 14.36
C GLU A 839 12.56 2.08 14.54
N HIS A 840 13.50 2.70 13.81
CA HIS A 840 14.93 2.36 13.83
C HIS A 840 15.70 3.00 15.01
N ARG A 841 15.12 2.98 16.21
CA ARG A 841 15.75 3.53 17.43
C ARG A 841 16.95 2.71 17.87
N ASP A 842 16.78 1.39 17.93
CA ASP A 842 17.80 0.47 18.43
C ASP A 842 18.87 0.16 17.38
N ASN A 843 20.05 -0.22 17.86
CA ASN A 843 21.13 -0.78 17.06
C ASN A 843 21.32 -2.25 17.43
N TRP A 844 21.16 -3.11 16.44
CA TRP A 844 21.30 -4.56 16.57
C TRP A 844 22.73 -4.99 16.26
N GLN A 845 23.07 -6.20 16.70
CA GLN A 845 24.42 -6.72 16.50
C GLN A 845 24.67 -6.99 15.02
N VAL A 846 25.89 -6.66 14.59
CA VAL A 846 26.43 -6.93 13.27
C VAL A 846 27.87 -7.34 13.50
N ILE A 847 28.34 -8.35 12.77
CA ILE A 847 29.74 -8.80 12.84
C ILE A 847 30.64 -7.61 12.48
N LYS A 848 31.60 -7.31 13.36
CA LYS A 848 32.63 -6.29 13.11
C LYS A 848 34.00 -6.94 13.18
N ILE A 849 34.72 -6.93 12.06
CA ILE A 849 36.09 -7.40 11.99
C ILE A 849 37.01 -6.20 12.22
N HIS A 850 37.49 -6.06 13.45
CA HIS A 850 38.24 -4.88 13.89
C HIS A 850 39.73 -4.92 13.53
N HIS A 851 40.33 -6.10 13.37
CA HIS A 851 41.72 -6.29 12.94
C HIS A 851 41.88 -7.65 12.24
N ILE A 852 42.33 -7.64 10.98
CA ILE A 852 42.75 -8.87 10.31
C ILE A 852 44.23 -9.10 10.65
N MET A 853 44.50 -9.96 11.62
CA MET A 853 45.86 -10.44 11.90
C MET A 853 46.22 -11.53 10.89
N PHE A 854 46.79 -11.13 9.75
CA PHE A 854 47.44 -12.10 8.87
C PHE A 854 48.78 -12.52 9.52
N PRO A 855 49.09 -13.82 9.64
CA PRO A 855 50.36 -14.27 10.21
C PRO A 855 51.53 -13.66 9.42
N GLN A 856 52.46 -12.99 10.12
CA GLN A 856 53.63 -12.29 9.56
C GLN A 856 54.65 -13.22 8.85
N SER A 857 54.36 -14.51 8.70
CA SER A 857 55.27 -15.50 8.12
C SER A 857 54.84 -15.94 6.72
N GLN A 858 54.83 -15.01 5.77
CA GLN A 858 55.08 -15.32 4.37
C GLN A 858 55.50 -14.04 3.65
N ARG A 859 56.81 -13.78 3.63
CA ARG A 859 57.42 -12.91 2.62
C ARG A 859 57.14 -13.56 1.27
N TYR A 860 56.07 -13.13 0.60
CA TYR A 860 55.90 -13.41 -0.82
C TYR A 860 56.97 -12.60 -1.56
N SER A 861 58.06 -13.28 -1.91
CA SER A 861 58.95 -12.81 -2.96
C SER A 861 58.14 -12.86 -4.24
N LEU A 862 57.88 -11.69 -4.82
CA LEU A 862 57.58 -11.60 -6.25
C LEU A 862 58.76 -12.25 -6.98
N MET A 863 58.60 -13.48 -7.46
CA MET A 863 59.42 -13.98 -8.56
C MET A 863 59.03 -13.17 -9.80
N THR A 864 59.61 -12.00 -9.95
CA THR A 864 59.88 -11.43 -11.26
C THR A 864 60.93 -12.33 -11.93
N ASP A 865 60.48 -13.25 -12.78
CA ASP A 865 61.13 -13.64 -14.05
C ASP A 865 60.57 -14.98 -14.58
N LYS A 866 59.66 -14.88 -15.56
CA LYS A 866 59.90 -15.31 -16.94
C LYS A 866 58.64 -15.07 -17.78
N GLN A 867 58.81 -14.28 -18.84
CA GLN A 867 57.90 -14.21 -19.96
C GLN A 867 57.52 -15.62 -20.42
N THR A 868 56.25 -15.99 -20.31
CA THR A 868 55.64 -16.95 -21.23
C THR A 868 54.71 -16.18 -22.14
N ASN A 869 55.27 -15.73 -23.27
CA ASN A 869 54.53 -15.34 -24.46
C ASN A 869 53.64 -16.53 -24.86
N TRP A 870 52.32 -16.41 -24.69
CA TRP A 870 51.36 -17.22 -25.43
C TRP A 870 50.97 -16.48 -26.72
N THR A 871 51.94 -16.41 -27.63
CA THR A 871 51.70 -16.12 -29.05
C THR A 871 51.74 -17.42 -29.84
N SER A 872 50.63 -17.70 -30.52
CA SER A 872 50.55 -18.41 -31.81
C SER A 872 51.35 -19.69 -31.97
N HIS A 873 50.68 -20.85 -31.87
CA HIS A 873 51.01 -22.01 -32.70
C HIS A 873 49.74 -22.56 -33.36
N ARG A 874 49.52 -22.10 -34.61
CA ARG A 874 48.94 -22.92 -35.67
C ARG A 874 49.95 -24.00 -36.02
N SER A 875 49.54 -25.27 -36.07
CA SER A 875 49.84 -26.17 -37.21
C SER A 875 49.24 -27.56 -37.00
N SER A 876 48.44 -27.95 -38.01
CA SER A 876 48.30 -29.30 -38.59
C SER A 876 48.10 -30.52 -37.68
N ALA A 877 46.83 -30.95 -37.54
CA ALA A 877 46.29 -32.16 -38.18
C ALA A 877 44.77 -32.22 -37.91
#